data_AF-A0A6G5A8C8-F1
#
_entry.id   AF-A0A6G5A8C8-F1
#
_cell.length_a   1.000
_cell.length_b   1.000
_cell.length_c   1.000
_cell.angle_alpha   90.00
_cell.angle_beta   90.00
_cell.angle_gamma   90.00
#
_symmetry.space_group_name_H-M   'P 1'
#
loop_
_entity.id
_entity.type
_entity.pdbx_description
1 polymer ?
#
loop_
_entity_poly.entity_id
_entity_poly.type
_entity_poly.pdbx_seq_one_letter_code
_entity_poly.pdbx_strand_id
1 'polypeptide(L)'
;YVFRRERTLAWKLLRDLISRVSVSRHRNKMGEETPSADPSSCATFRNRNMLCGVVEGFYGRPWTLEQRKDLFERMKKFGLNTYMYAPKDDSKHRAYWRELYTVEEAEHLTNLIQAAKENSVTFYYALSPGLDITYSSTKEISCLKRKLEQVAQFGCGAFALLFDDIEPEISETDKEVFQSFAHAQVSITNEVYQELNFPRFIFCPTEYCAARAVPNVQNSEYLNTIGLKLMPGIDIMWTGNKVVSKIITVQSIQELTEVLRRPPVIWDNLHANDYDQKRLFLGPYSGRSTDLVPYLRGVLSNPNCEYEANFVPLHTLAQWSICSSDGKTDLNESVSADIRLETEGESEELTSHLEPDAYHPRKALRAALVDWLPEFYRIKIAHGRLLSGAFLAGGGAPTPPSGNASTGANVASSSHIDEAPSFQPLSTEIVNSLAQPSSTSLEPMDCLSSSEAMQTEEPLDDTRLLTVEDLAILVDLFYLPFEHGTQGVAFLNEFHWLRMNGHIVWECCKRGNVDSKVRLDELEEWRKRAFKFDQMTQAVGRLLGRLMYVPNRAVLFDLYPYVWDIGAAISLLNAYIKWIALGGVPCSSPLGFASPSFSWFSKGYKEAFMSGDQEPWLFRGGLIAELQRLLPLESGSDLFLYKPPELPSSKIYTIRPYLPSDEPLVYEVCRKTCDDGMDGTKVIF
;
A
#
# COMPACT_ATOMS: atom_id res chain seq x y z
N TYR A 1 -55.12 -35.38 46.15
CA TYR A 1 -54.98 -36.06 44.85
C TYR A 1 -54.31 -35.09 43.90
N VAL A 2 -53.23 -35.52 43.23
CA VAL A 2 -52.53 -34.82 42.12
C VAL A 2 -52.33 -33.31 42.32
N PHE A 3 -51.35 -32.93 43.15
CA PHE A 3 -50.58 -31.66 43.13
C PHE A 3 -49.71 -31.60 44.40
N ARG A 4 -48.64 -32.41 44.52
CA ARG A 4 -47.61 -32.27 45.60
C ARG A 4 -46.38 -33.21 45.49
N ARG A 5 -45.92 -33.55 44.28
CA ARG A 5 -44.75 -34.45 44.07
C ARG A 5 -43.56 -33.84 43.30
N GLU A 6 -43.49 -32.51 43.19
CA GLU A 6 -42.39 -31.81 42.47
C GLU A 6 -41.57 -30.80 43.32
N ARG A 7 -41.67 -30.79 44.66
CA ARG A 7 -40.86 -29.88 45.51
C ARG A 7 -39.78 -30.54 46.37
N THR A 8 -39.58 -31.86 46.26
CA THR A 8 -38.62 -32.61 47.10
C THR A 8 -37.34 -33.05 46.36
N LEU A 9 -37.27 -32.87 45.03
CA LEU A 9 -36.05 -33.13 44.25
C LEU A 9 -35.11 -31.91 44.18
N ALA A 10 -35.67 -30.69 44.20
CA ALA A 10 -34.93 -29.43 44.12
C ALA A 10 -34.03 -29.16 45.34
N TRP A 11 -34.38 -29.67 46.53
CA TRP A 11 -33.60 -29.50 47.76
C TRP A 11 -32.48 -30.53 47.95
N LYS A 12 -32.42 -31.58 47.13
CA LYS A 12 -31.36 -32.60 47.17
C LYS A 12 -30.18 -32.27 46.24
N LEU A 13 -30.42 -31.55 45.13
CA LEU A 13 -29.36 -31.14 44.19
C LEU A 13 -28.63 -29.84 44.61
N LEU A 14 -29.29 -28.92 45.32
CA LEU A 14 -28.68 -27.67 45.78
C LEU A 14 -27.67 -27.85 46.92
N ARG A 15 -27.75 -28.98 47.64
CA ARG A 15 -26.88 -29.27 48.81
C ARG A 15 -25.50 -29.81 48.40
N ASP A 16 -25.37 -30.42 47.23
CA ASP A 16 -24.08 -30.88 46.68
C ASP A 16 -23.31 -29.76 45.96
N LEU A 17 -23.99 -28.68 45.54
CA LEU A 17 -23.36 -27.57 44.80
C LEU A 17 -22.64 -26.54 45.68
N ILE A 18 -22.90 -26.49 47.00
CA ILE A 18 -22.36 -25.44 47.90
C ILE A 18 -21.20 -25.94 48.77
N SER A 19 -20.94 -27.25 48.86
CA SER A 19 -19.90 -27.80 49.76
C SER A 19 -18.50 -27.97 49.14
N ARG A 20 -18.25 -27.49 47.92
CA ARG A 20 -16.93 -27.54 47.24
C ARG A 20 -16.86 -26.31 46.30
N VAL A 21 -16.14 -25.21 46.49
CA VAL A 21 -14.76 -25.02 46.96
C VAL A 21 -14.53 -23.51 47.20
N SER A 22 -13.96 -23.13 48.35
CA SER A 22 -12.73 -22.30 48.41
C SER A 22 -12.20 -22.19 49.85
N VAL A 23 -11.04 -22.80 50.13
CA VAL A 23 -9.84 -22.25 50.82
C VAL A 23 -8.80 -23.37 51.01
N SER A 24 -7.80 -23.39 50.12
CA SER A 24 -6.34 -23.48 50.36
C SER A 24 -5.78 -24.11 51.68
N ARG A 25 -5.03 -25.23 51.61
CA ARG A 25 -3.53 -25.30 51.72
C ARG A 25 -2.91 -26.72 51.96
N HIS A 26 -1.83 -26.97 51.20
CA HIS A 26 -0.57 -27.73 51.50
C HIS A 26 -0.27 -29.14 50.91
N ARG A 27 0.47 -29.11 49.77
CA ARG A 27 1.67 -29.89 49.34
C ARG A 27 1.75 -31.42 49.61
N ASN A 28 1.80 -32.25 48.55
CA ASN A 28 3.02 -32.66 47.83
C ASN A 28 2.77 -33.71 46.72
N LYS A 29 3.47 -33.50 45.59
CA LYS A 29 4.07 -34.44 44.61
C LYS A 29 3.24 -35.46 43.79
N MET A 30 3.37 -35.20 42.47
CA MET A 30 3.59 -36.08 41.31
C MET A 30 2.44 -36.97 40.79
N GLY A 31 2.25 -36.88 39.47
CA GLY A 31 1.50 -37.84 38.66
C GLY A 31 0.68 -37.13 37.59
N GLU A 32 1.06 -37.32 36.35
CA GLU A 32 0.45 -36.81 35.11
C GLU A 32 -1.07 -37.07 35.03
N GLU A 33 -1.83 -36.15 34.41
CA GLU A 33 -2.61 -36.40 33.17
C GLU A 33 -3.57 -35.24 32.83
N THR A 34 -3.49 -34.88 31.55
CA THR A 34 -4.23 -33.97 30.63
C THR A 34 -5.60 -33.39 31.01
N PRO A 35 -5.86 -32.09 30.74
CA PRO A 35 -7.20 -31.52 30.69
C PRO A 35 -7.71 -31.24 29.26
N SER A 36 -8.98 -31.56 29.04
CA SER A 36 -9.78 -31.31 27.84
C SER A 36 -10.17 -29.84 27.67
N ALA A 37 -10.11 -29.34 26.43
CA ALA A 37 -10.21 -27.94 26.02
C ALA A 37 -11.66 -27.40 25.93
N ASP A 38 -11.82 -26.13 26.27
CA ASP A 38 -13.00 -25.27 26.12
C ASP A 38 -12.86 -24.42 24.82
N PRO A 39 -13.82 -24.39 23.88
CA PRO A 39 -13.62 -23.77 22.56
C PRO A 39 -13.59 -22.23 22.60
N SER A 40 -14.17 -21.58 23.62
CA SER A 40 -14.19 -20.11 23.72
C SER A 40 -12.98 -19.49 24.42
N SER A 41 -12.10 -20.30 25.03
CA SER A 41 -10.84 -19.83 25.62
C SER A 41 -9.62 -20.06 24.70
N CYS A 42 -9.82 -20.70 23.54
CA CYS A 42 -8.72 -21.12 22.67
C CYS A 42 -8.20 -20.01 21.73
N ALA A 43 -9.02 -19.00 21.40
CA ALA A 43 -8.64 -17.90 20.51
C ALA A 43 -7.87 -16.76 21.21
N THR A 44 -8.00 -16.60 22.54
CA THR A 44 -7.49 -15.42 23.26
C THR A 44 -6.07 -15.54 23.82
N PHE A 45 -5.43 -16.71 23.68
CA PHE A 45 -4.10 -16.99 24.23
C PHE A 45 -2.97 -17.08 23.19
N ARG A 46 -3.27 -17.01 21.89
CA ARG A 46 -2.26 -17.19 20.85
C ARG A 46 -1.57 -15.84 20.53
N ASN A 47 -0.24 -15.83 20.73
CA ASN A 47 0.74 -14.83 20.31
C ASN A 47 0.68 -13.40 20.89
N ARG A 48 0.40 -13.23 22.19
CA ARG A 48 0.55 -11.93 22.90
C ARG A 48 1.96 -11.29 22.86
N ASN A 49 2.97 -11.99 22.33
CA ASN A 49 4.36 -11.54 22.31
C ASN A 49 4.87 -11.11 20.91
N MET A 50 4.10 -11.32 19.84
CA MET A 50 4.52 -10.88 18.50
C MET A 50 4.38 -9.35 18.39
N LEU A 51 5.43 -8.67 17.94
CA LEU A 51 5.36 -7.24 17.64
C LEU A 51 4.52 -7.06 16.37
N CYS A 52 3.30 -6.55 16.48
CA CYS A 52 2.44 -6.38 15.31
C CYS A 52 1.81 -5.00 15.29
N GLY A 53 1.97 -4.28 14.19
CA GLY A 53 1.40 -2.95 14.05
C GLY A 53 2.04 -2.13 12.95
N VAL A 54 2.41 -0.89 13.26
CA VAL A 54 2.71 0.14 12.27
C VAL A 54 4.09 0.75 12.50
N VAL A 55 4.83 0.96 11.42
CA VAL A 55 5.98 1.88 11.39
C VAL A 55 5.58 3.08 10.52
N GLU A 56 5.62 4.29 11.08
CA GLU A 56 5.49 5.52 10.30
C GLU A 56 6.86 5.83 9.71
N GLY A 57 7.23 5.14 8.62
CA GLY A 57 8.60 5.10 8.10
C GLY A 57 8.78 5.60 6.66
N PHE A 58 7.71 6.14 6.07
CA PHE A 58 7.64 6.65 4.70
C PHE A 58 8.26 8.04 4.53
N TYR A 59 8.59 8.39 3.29
CA TYR A 59 8.99 9.73 2.86
C TYR A 59 7.76 10.63 2.60
N GLY A 60 7.88 11.92 2.93
CA GLY A 60 6.79 12.88 2.79
C GLY A 60 6.20 13.34 4.12
N ARG A 61 5.10 14.11 4.05
CA ARG A 61 4.47 14.75 5.21
C ARG A 61 4.15 13.73 6.32
N PRO A 62 4.73 13.85 7.53
CA PRO A 62 4.40 12.98 8.64
C PRO A 62 2.94 13.10 9.07
N TRP A 63 2.42 12.06 9.75
CA TRP A 63 1.08 12.12 10.32
C TRP A 63 1.00 13.12 11.46
N THR A 64 -0.18 13.74 11.65
CA THR A 64 -0.40 14.68 12.75
C THR A 64 -0.52 13.95 14.09
N LEU A 65 -0.43 14.71 15.18
CA LEU A 65 -0.62 14.18 16.54
C LEU A 65 -1.99 13.51 16.69
N GLU A 66 -3.04 14.12 16.15
CA GLU A 66 -4.41 13.62 16.19
C GLU A 66 -4.56 12.33 15.40
N GLN A 67 -3.96 12.24 14.21
CA GLN A 67 -3.94 11.03 13.38
C GLN A 67 -3.23 9.88 14.12
N ARG A 68 -2.10 10.17 14.78
CA ARG A 68 -1.38 9.16 15.57
C ARG A 68 -2.17 8.70 16.79
N LYS A 69 -2.91 9.59 17.46
CA LYS A 69 -3.81 9.20 18.57
C LYS A 69 -4.99 8.34 18.08
N ASP A 70 -5.64 8.73 16.98
CA ASP A 70 -6.69 7.93 16.33
C ASP A 70 -6.15 6.55 15.91
N LEU A 71 -4.89 6.50 15.44
CA LEU A 71 -4.21 5.26 15.09
C LEU A 71 -4.07 4.33 16.30
N PHE A 72 -3.68 4.85 17.46
CA PHE A 72 -3.52 4.01 18.66
C PHE A 72 -4.86 3.43 19.12
N GLU A 73 -5.94 4.19 19.03
CA GLU A 73 -7.30 3.69 19.30
C GLU A 73 -7.71 2.60 18.29
N ARG A 74 -7.45 2.82 16.99
CA ARG A 74 -7.70 1.81 15.95
C ARG A 74 -6.88 0.55 16.16
N MET A 75 -5.58 0.68 16.44
CA MET A 75 -4.68 -0.43 16.72
C MET A 75 -5.18 -1.27 17.91
N LYS A 76 -5.59 -0.61 19.00
CA LYS A 76 -6.21 -1.29 20.15
C LYS A 76 -7.48 -2.05 19.75
N LYS A 77 -8.36 -1.44 18.95
CA LYS A 77 -9.59 -2.08 18.45
C LYS A 77 -9.28 -3.31 17.58
N PHE A 78 -8.23 -3.22 16.75
CA PHE A 78 -7.81 -4.30 15.86
C PHE A 78 -6.96 -5.37 16.56
N GLY A 79 -6.43 -5.09 17.76
CA GLY A 79 -5.54 -5.99 18.48
C GLY A 79 -4.05 -5.86 18.09
N LEU A 80 -3.69 -4.81 17.37
CA LEU A 80 -2.31 -4.43 17.08
C LEU A 80 -1.67 -3.75 18.31
N ASN A 81 -0.37 -3.95 18.50
CA ASN A 81 0.29 -3.66 19.78
C ASN A 81 1.59 -2.84 19.68
N THR A 82 2.08 -2.54 18.48
CA THR A 82 3.39 -1.87 18.30
C THR A 82 3.31 -0.74 17.28
N TYR A 83 3.75 0.45 17.69
CA TYR A 83 3.92 1.61 16.81
C TYR A 83 5.38 2.07 16.87
N MET A 84 6.00 2.27 15.70
CA MET A 84 7.33 2.84 15.58
C MET A 84 7.26 4.22 14.94
N TYR A 85 7.74 5.22 15.68
CA TYR A 85 7.96 6.58 15.22
C TYR A 85 9.26 6.63 14.41
N ALA A 86 9.16 6.63 13.08
CA ALA A 86 10.31 6.74 12.17
C ALA A 86 10.12 7.72 10.99
N PRO A 87 9.37 8.83 11.11
CA PRO A 87 9.01 9.65 9.96
C PRO A 87 10.28 10.26 9.32
N LYS A 88 10.51 10.00 8.03
CA LYS A 88 11.75 10.41 7.34
C LYS A 88 11.90 11.93 7.24
N ASP A 89 10.78 12.65 7.17
CA ASP A 89 10.73 14.12 7.04
C ASP A 89 10.66 14.85 8.40
N ASP A 90 10.66 14.15 9.53
CA ASP A 90 11.01 14.80 10.81
C ASP A 90 12.52 15.09 10.81
N SER A 91 12.86 16.37 10.73
CA SER A 91 14.23 16.82 10.62
C SER A 91 15.09 16.32 11.79
N LYS A 92 14.56 16.25 13.01
CA LYS A 92 15.29 15.80 14.22
C LYS A 92 15.32 14.28 14.39
N HIS A 93 14.64 13.53 13.52
CA HIS A 93 14.73 12.08 13.42
C HIS A 93 15.92 11.63 12.53
N ARG A 94 16.22 12.38 11.47
CA ARG A 94 17.25 11.99 10.47
C ARG A 94 18.27 13.09 10.17
N ALA A 95 17.87 14.22 9.58
CA ALA A 95 18.79 15.25 9.08
C ALA A 95 19.59 15.96 10.19
N TYR A 96 18.94 16.29 11.30
CA TYR A 96 19.49 16.98 12.46
C TYR A 96 19.37 16.11 13.71
N TRP A 97 19.69 14.82 13.60
CA TRP A 97 19.53 13.82 14.66
C TRP A 97 20.26 14.17 15.98
N ARG A 98 21.30 15.00 15.90
CA ARG A 98 22.07 15.52 17.06
C ARG A 98 21.30 16.56 17.88
N GLU A 99 20.35 17.26 17.27
CA GLU A 99 19.60 18.31 17.94
C GLU A 99 18.59 17.71 18.92
N LEU A 100 18.60 18.23 20.15
CA LEU A 100 17.60 17.86 21.15
C LEU A 100 16.24 18.45 20.81
N TYR A 101 15.19 17.80 21.29
CA TYR A 101 13.84 18.36 21.21
C TYR A 101 13.74 19.60 22.12
N THR A 102 13.03 20.62 21.66
CA THR A 102 12.67 21.79 22.47
C THR A 102 11.66 21.41 23.54
N VAL A 103 11.31 22.33 24.44
CA VAL A 103 10.33 22.08 25.50
C VAL A 103 8.95 21.77 24.90
N GLU A 104 8.57 22.48 23.85
CA GLU A 104 7.29 22.33 23.15
C GLU A 104 7.23 20.98 22.43
N GLU A 105 8.29 20.61 21.71
CA GLU A 105 8.39 19.30 21.05
C GLU A 105 8.42 18.14 22.05
N ALA A 106 9.11 18.33 23.19
CA ALA A 106 9.15 17.36 24.28
C ALA A 106 7.76 17.12 24.89
N GLU A 107 6.97 18.18 25.08
CA GLU A 107 5.59 18.07 25.56
C GLU A 107 4.72 17.28 24.55
N HIS A 108 4.85 17.58 23.25
CA HIS A 108 4.16 16.83 22.20
C HIS A 108 4.51 15.34 22.21
N LEU A 109 5.80 14.98 22.26
CA LEU A 109 6.24 13.59 22.30
C LEU A 109 5.81 12.88 23.58
N THR A 110 5.90 13.54 24.75
CA THR A 110 5.45 12.99 26.03
C THR A 110 3.96 12.64 25.96
N ASN A 111 3.14 13.55 25.44
CA ASN A 111 1.70 13.33 25.28
C ASN A 111 1.40 12.19 24.29
N LEU A 112 2.20 12.05 23.23
CA LEU A 112 2.06 10.98 22.25
C LEU A 112 2.42 9.60 22.85
N ILE A 113 3.55 9.52 23.57
CA ILE A 113 3.99 8.29 24.27
C ILE A 113 2.93 7.85 25.29
N GLN A 114 2.38 8.80 26.04
CA GLN A 114 1.32 8.52 27.01
C GLN A 114 0.04 8.00 26.34
N ALA A 115 -0.38 8.60 25.21
CA ALA A 115 -1.54 8.13 24.45
C ALA A 115 -1.35 6.70 23.90
N ALA A 116 -0.14 6.34 23.46
CA ALA A 116 0.17 4.97 23.04
C ALA A 116 0.01 4.00 24.22
N LYS A 117 0.55 4.35 25.39
CA LYS A 117 0.46 3.55 26.61
C LYS A 117 -0.98 3.33 27.08
N GLU A 118 -1.82 4.36 27.05
CA GLU A 118 -3.26 4.28 27.37
C GLU A 118 -4.03 3.33 26.44
N ASN A 119 -3.53 3.16 25.22
CA ASN A 119 -4.07 2.24 24.23
C ASN A 119 -3.38 0.88 24.21
N SER A 120 -2.49 0.58 25.16
CA SER A 120 -1.71 -0.66 25.20
C SER A 120 -0.85 -0.88 23.94
N VAL A 121 -0.46 0.21 23.29
CA VAL A 121 0.46 0.22 22.16
C VAL A 121 1.88 0.51 22.68
N THR A 122 2.82 -0.33 22.30
CA THR A 122 4.24 -0.09 22.53
C THR A 122 4.73 0.96 21.56
N PHE A 123 5.17 2.10 22.10
CA PHE A 123 5.81 3.16 21.33
C PHE A 123 7.32 2.90 21.22
N TYR A 124 7.81 2.70 20.00
CA TYR A 124 9.24 2.71 19.67
C TYR A 124 9.63 4.08 19.12
N TYR A 125 10.66 4.69 19.72
CA TYR A 125 11.31 5.86 19.13
C TYR A 125 12.48 5.41 18.25
N ALA A 126 12.39 5.62 16.93
CA ALA A 126 13.51 5.38 16.03
C ALA A 126 14.37 6.63 15.87
N LEU A 127 15.65 6.43 15.52
CA LEU A 127 16.58 7.50 15.18
C LEU A 127 17.48 7.04 14.02
N SER A 128 17.70 7.91 13.04
CA SER A 128 18.44 7.60 11.81
C SER A 128 19.73 8.42 11.71
N PRO A 129 20.81 8.07 12.45
CA PRO A 129 22.05 8.85 12.44
C PRO A 129 22.95 8.59 11.22
N GLY A 130 22.60 7.62 10.35
CA GLY A 130 23.52 7.05 9.37
C GLY A 130 24.00 7.97 8.24
N LEU A 131 23.35 9.13 8.01
CA LEU A 131 23.71 10.02 6.89
C LEU A 131 25.07 10.71 7.07
N ASP A 132 25.42 11.09 8.29
CA ASP A 132 26.57 11.97 8.54
C ASP A 132 27.28 11.67 9.87
N ILE A 133 26.99 10.53 10.52
CA ILE A 133 27.68 10.12 11.74
C ILE A 133 29.13 9.71 11.43
N THR A 134 30.06 10.19 12.26
CA THR A 134 31.41 9.63 12.36
C THR A 134 31.44 8.62 13.51
N TYR A 135 31.44 7.33 13.20
CA TYR A 135 31.23 6.25 14.17
C TYR A 135 32.31 6.17 15.25
N SER A 136 33.54 6.58 14.92
CA SER A 136 34.71 6.56 15.81
C SER A 136 34.77 7.77 16.75
N SER A 137 33.91 8.79 16.55
CA SER A 137 33.93 10.02 17.32
C SER A 137 33.17 9.85 18.63
N THR A 138 33.88 9.95 19.76
CA THR A 138 33.27 9.93 21.10
C THR A 138 32.26 11.06 21.31
N LYS A 139 32.46 12.20 20.65
CA LYS A 139 31.52 13.33 20.67
C LYS A 139 30.19 12.96 19.99
N GLU A 140 30.24 12.26 18.86
CA GLU A 140 29.05 11.81 18.13
C GLU A 140 28.26 10.79 18.95
N ILE A 141 28.95 9.79 19.50
CA ILE A 141 28.34 8.79 20.39
C ILE A 141 27.70 9.46 21.61
N SER A 142 28.36 10.47 22.19
CA SER A 142 27.80 11.23 23.32
C SER A 142 26.54 12.02 22.93
N CYS A 143 26.49 12.59 21.73
CA CYS A 143 25.28 13.25 21.21
C CYS A 143 24.14 12.24 21.02
N LEU A 144 24.44 11.08 20.45
CA LEU A 144 23.48 9.99 20.23
C LEU A 144 22.85 9.52 21.54
N LYS A 145 23.67 9.23 22.55
CA LYS A 145 23.21 8.83 23.88
C LYS A 145 22.31 9.89 24.51
N ARG A 146 22.76 11.15 24.53
CA ARG A 146 22.01 12.27 25.12
C ARG A 146 20.63 12.46 24.47
N LYS A 147 20.54 12.31 23.15
CA LYS A 147 19.28 12.39 22.41
C LYS A 147 18.30 11.29 22.83
N LEU A 148 18.77 10.04 22.90
CA LEU A 148 17.94 8.91 23.28
C LEU A 148 17.55 8.94 24.76
N GLU A 149 18.46 9.37 25.65
CA GLU A 149 18.18 9.62 27.06
C GLU A 149 17.11 10.71 27.25
N GLN A 150 17.15 11.78 26.45
CA GLN A 150 16.10 12.81 26.47
C GLN A 150 14.72 12.19 26.18
N VAL A 151 14.63 11.33 25.16
CA VAL A 151 13.37 10.65 24.81
C VAL A 151 12.97 9.60 25.86
N ALA A 152 13.93 8.94 26.50
CA ALA A 152 13.67 8.07 27.64
C ALA A 152 13.02 8.83 28.80
N GLN A 153 13.46 10.06 29.07
CA GLN A 153 12.86 10.92 30.10
C GLN A 153 11.42 11.33 29.79
N PHE A 154 11.01 11.31 28.52
CA PHE A 154 9.60 11.51 28.10
C PHE A 154 8.71 10.29 28.41
N GLY A 155 9.29 9.21 28.94
CA GLY A 155 8.58 7.96 29.28
C GLY A 155 8.68 6.87 28.21
N CYS A 156 9.51 7.05 27.18
CA CYS A 156 9.75 6.03 26.17
C CYS A 156 10.63 4.90 26.72
N GLY A 157 10.23 3.64 26.49
CA GLY A 157 10.96 2.45 26.95
C GLY A 157 11.34 1.48 25.84
N ALA A 158 11.19 1.90 24.57
CA ALA A 158 11.54 1.09 23.40
C ALA A 158 12.16 1.98 22.32
N PHE A 159 13.26 1.54 21.72
CA PHE A 159 14.07 2.36 20.82
C PHE A 159 14.44 1.61 19.55
N ALA A 160 14.82 2.35 18.50
CA ALA A 160 15.41 1.78 17.31
C ALA A 160 16.53 2.65 16.73
N LEU A 161 17.54 2.03 16.15
CA LEU A 161 18.53 2.70 15.30
C LEU A 161 18.39 2.21 13.88
N LEU A 162 18.26 3.16 12.95
CA LEU A 162 18.03 2.89 11.54
C LEU A 162 19.24 3.30 10.71
N PHE A 163 19.77 2.34 9.95
CA PHE A 163 20.86 2.55 8.99
C PHE A 163 20.41 2.23 7.56
N ASP A 164 19.13 2.48 7.27
CA ASP A 164 18.48 2.32 5.97
C ASP A 164 18.78 3.52 5.05
N ASP A 165 18.85 3.25 3.74
CA ASP A 165 18.99 4.26 2.68
C ASP A 165 20.16 5.24 2.90
N ILE A 166 21.32 4.66 3.21
CA ILE A 166 22.61 5.34 3.31
C ILE A 166 23.62 4.66 2.39
N GLU A 167 24.70 5.39 2.05
CA GLU A 167 25.80 4.80 1.28
C GLU A 167 26.50 3.71 2.11
N PRO A 168 26.77 2.52 1.53
CA PRO A 168 27.40 1.41 2.25
C PRO A 168 28.92 1.60 2.35
N GLU A 169 29.38 2.82 2.62
CA GLU A 169 30.79 3.18 2.71
C GLU A 169 31.11 3.73 4.09
N ILE A 170 32.19 3.23 4.66
CA ILE A 170 32.74 3.72 5.92
C ILE A 170 33.70 4.88 5.64
N SER A 171 33.64 5.95 6.44
CA SER A 171 34.53 7.11 6.28
C SER A 171 35.99 6.72 6.50
N GLU A 172 36.94 7.45 5.90
CA GLU A 172 38.38 7.18 6.07
C GLU A 172 38.81 7.21 7.55
N THR A 173 38.25 8.13 8.33
CA THR A 173 38.49 8.21 9.78
C THR A 173 37.97 6.98 10.51
N ASP A 174 36.80 6.46 10.13
CA ASP A 174 36.23 5.29 10.78
C ASP A 174 36.93 3.99 10.38
N LYS A 175 37.56 3.93 9.19
CA LYS A 175 38.39 2.78 8.74
C LYS A 175 39.62 2.56 9.63
N GLU A 176 40.14 3.60 10.27
CA GLU A 176 41.27 3.48 11.20
C GLU A 176 40.89 2.73 12.49
N VAL A 177 39.60 2.71 12.84
CA VAL A 177 39.08 2.15 14.11
C VAL A 177 38.30 0.86 13.89
N PHE A 178 37.48 0.78 12.86
CA PHE A 178 36.58 -0.35 12.61
C PHE A 178 37.00 -1.18 11.40
N GLN A 179 36.90 -2.50 11.55
CA GLN A 179 37.25 -3.45 10.50
C GLN A 179 36.31 -3.38 9.28
N SER A 180 35.04 -3.05 9.49
CA SER A 180 34.05 -2.90 8.43
C SER A 180 32.90 -2.00 8.87
N PHE A 181 32.03 -1.62 7.93
CA PHE A 181 30.86 -0.81 8.19
C PHE A 181 29.89 -1.46 9.20
N ALA A 182 29.69 -2.79 9.11
CA ALA A 182 28.91 -3.54 10.08
C ALA A 182 29.50 -3.47 11.49
N HIS A 183 30.83 -3.51 11.64
CA HIS A 183 31.48 -3.39 12.94
C HIS A 183 31.23 -2.02 13.58
N ALA A 184 31.29 -0.95 12.79
CA ALA A 184 31.02 0.40 13.25
C ALA A 184 29.58 0.54 13.77
N GLN A 185 28.60 0.11 12.98
CA GLN A 185 27.18 0.14 13.35
C GLN A 185 26.86 -0.72 14.57
N VAL A 186 27.40 -1.95 14.64
CA VAL A 186 27.22 -2.84 15.80
C VAL A 186 27.82 -2.23 17.06
N SER A 187 29.02 -1.64 16.96
CA SER A 187 29.70 -1.06 18.12
C SER A 187 28.85 0.03 18.76
N ILE A 188 28.42 1.02 17.97
CA ILE A 188 27.62 2.13 18.50
C ILE A 188 26.23 1.67 18.97
N THR A 189 25.64 0.69 18.28
CA THR A 189 24.31 0.17 18.64
C THR A 189 24.36 -0.58 19.98
N ASN A 190 25.36 -1.44 20.17
CA ASN A 190 25.55 -2.15 21.43
C ASN A 190 25.86 -1.18 22.58
N GLU A 191 26.67 -0.15 22.34
CA GLU A 191 27.01 0.84 23.37
C GLU A 191 25.78 1.65 23.82
N VAL A 192 24.95 2.11 22.88
CA VAL A 192 23.69 2.79 23.17
C VAL A 192 22.71 1.86 23.88
N TYR A 193 22.59 0.62 23.43
CA TYR A 193 21.72 -0.38 24.04
C TYR A 193 22.08 -0.66 25.51
N GLN A 194 23.37 -0.70 25.82
CA GLN A 194 23.87 -0.83 27.19
C GLN A 194 23.62 0.43 28.04
N GLU A 195 23.87 1.62 27.48
CA GLU A 195 23.66 2.89 28.17
C GLU A 195 22.20 3.07 28.62
N LEU A 196 21.26 2.70 27.74
CA LEU A 196 19.82 2.76 28.03
C LEU A 196 19.32 1.61 28.93
N ASN A 197 20.23 0.83 29.51
CA ASN A 197 19.95 -0.29 30.40
C ASN A 197 19.10 -1.40 29.73
N PHE A 198 19.51 -1.82 28.54
CA PHE A 198 18.95 -2.97 27.81
C PHE A 198 17.42 -2.89 27.58
N PRO A 199 16.90 -1.80 26.95
CA PRO A 199 15.46 -1.62 26.73
C PRO A 199 14.95 -2.57 25.63
N ARG A 200 13.67 -2.47 25.22
CA ARG A 200 13.28 -3.07 23.94
C ARG A 200 13.97 -2.30 22.81
N PHE A 201 14.68 -3.00 21.93
CA PHE A 201 15.54 -2.34 20.94
C PHE A 201 15.48 -3.03 19.59
N ILE A 202 15.35 -2.23 18.53
CA ILE A 202 15.33 -2.70 17.14
C ILE A 202 16.48 -2.05 16.35
N PHE A 203 17.13 -2.83 15.50
CA PHE A 203 18.17 -2.36 14.58
C PHE A 203 17.70 -2.57 13.13
N CYS A 204 17.72 -1.51 12.30
CA CYS A 204 17.51 -1.65 10.87
C CYS A 204 18.86 -1.62 10.14
N PRO A 205 19.28 -2.73 9.50
CA PRO A 205 20.54 -2.80 8.76
C PRO A 205 20.51 -1.96 7.49
N THR A 206 21.69 -1.68 6.92
CA THR A 206 21.83 -1.09 5.58
C THR A 206 21.46 -2.10 4.49
N GLU A 207 21.89 -3.35 4.64
CA GLU A 207 21.40 -4.46 3.82
C GLU A 207 20.09 -5.00 4.42
N TYR A 208 18.98 -4.28 4.27
CA TYR A 208 17.68 -4.64 4.89
C TYR A 208 16.77 -5.55 4.06
N CYS A 209 17.21 -5.98 2.88
CA CYS A 209 16.48 -6.92 2.03
C CYS A 209 17.45 -7.78 1.22
N ALA A 210 16.97 -8.91 0.68
CA ALA A 210 17.85 -9.87 -0.01
C ALA A 210 18.53 -9.25 -1.23
N ALA A 211 17.84 -8.39 -1.98
CA ALA A 211 18.39 -7.70 -3.13
C ALA A 211 19.52 -6.70 -2.79
N ARG A 212 19.63 -6.28 -1.52
CA ARG A 212 20.72 -5.44 -1.03
C ARG A 212 21.86 -6.24 -0.40
N ALA A 213 21.68 -7.53 -0.15
CA ALA A 213 22.70 -8.36 0.48
C ALA A 213 23.80 -8.73 -0.52
N VAL A 214 25.07 -8.45 -0.19
CA VAL A 214 26.20 -8.65 -1.11
C VAL A 214 27.13 -9.75 -0.60
N PRO A 215 27.43 -10.81 -1.37
CA PRO A 215 26.89 -11.12 -2.71
C PRO A 215 25.47 -11.72 -2.67
N ASN A 216 25.05 -12.22 -1.50
CA ASN A 216 23.69 -12.71 -1.20
C ASN A 216 23.53 -12.79 0.32
N VAL A 217 22.32 -13.12 0.79
CA VAL A 217 21.99 -13.17 2.23
C VAL A 217 22.95 -14.07 3.01
N GLN A 218 23.16 -15.31 2.56
CA GLN A 218 23.97 -16.31 3.28
C GLN A 218 25.45 -15.90 3.41
N ASN A 219 26.01 -15.34 2.34
CA ASN A 219 27.44 -15.02 2.27
C ASN A 219 27.75 -13.54 2.51
N SER A 220 26.78 -12.73 2.91
CA SER A 220 27.02 -11.32 3.23
C SER A 220 27.87 -11.21 4.48
N GLU A 221 29.09 -10.67 4.33
CA GLU A 221 29.97 -10.40 5.47
C GLU A 221 29.34 -9.37 6.42
N TYR A 222 28.61 -8.39 5.85
CA TYR A 222 27.89 -7.39 6.60
C TYR A 222 26.83 -8.04 7.51
N LEU A 223 25.91 -8.83 6.95
CA LEU A 223 24.85 -9.49 7.72
C LEU A 223 25.39 -10.51 8.71
N ASN A 224 26.41 -11.28 8.33
CA ASN A 224 27.07 -12.23 9.23
C ASN A 224 27.72 -11.52 10.43
N THR A 225 28.33 -10.35 10.21
CA THR A 225 28.89 -9.51 11.28
C THR A 225 27.79 -9.01 12.22
N ILE A 226 26.68 -8.49 11.69
CA ILE A 226 25.52 -8.08 12.49
C ILE A 226 25.02 -9.27 13.32
N GLY A 227 24.78 -10.43 12.69
CA GLY A 227 24.32 -11.62 13.38
C GLY A 227 25.28 -12.16 14.45
N LEU A 228 26.60 -11.97 14.27
CA LEU A 228 27.63 -12.44 15.21
C LEU A 228 27.79 -11.50 16.41
N LYS A 229 27.79 -10.20 16.16
CA LYS A 229 28.30 -9.21 17.11
C LYS A 229 27.22 -8.30 17.69
N LEU A 230 26.07 -8.15 17.04
CA LEU A 230 24.95 -7.42 17.62
C LEU A 230 24.40 -8.20 18.83
N MET A 231 24.21 -7.50 19.94
CA MET A 231 23.75 -8.12 21.19
C MET A 231 22.42 -8.88 21.01
N PRO A 232 22.27 -10.06 21.61
CA PRO A 232 21.14 -10.96 21.31
C PRO A 232 19.77 -10.45 21.75
N GLY A 233 19.71 -9.42 22.61
CA GLY A 233 18.46 -8.76 23.01
C GLY A 233 17.97 -7.69 22.03
N ILE A 234 18.74 -7.41 20.96
CA ILE A 234 18.38 -6.44 19.92
C ILE A 234 17.73 -7.20 18.76
N ASP A 235 16.49 -6.85 18.45
CA ASP A 235 15.76 -7.38 17.30
C ASP A 235 16.24 -6.70 15.99
N ILE A 236 16.14 -7.38 14.85
CA ILE A 236 16.65 -6.90 13.56
C ILE A 236 15.51 -6.78 12.54
N MET A 237 15.44 -5.65 11.84
CA MET A 237 14.44 -5.43 10.79
C MET A 237 14.83 -6.04 9.44
N TRP A 238 13.82 -6.43 8.67
CA TRP A 238 13.97 -6.99 7.33
C TRP A 238 12.73 -6.73 6.47
N THR A 239 12.89 -6.39 5.17
CA THR A 239 11.73 -6.12 4.28
C THR A 239 11.38 -7.28 3.34
N GLY A 240 12.12 -8.40 3.44
CA GLY A 240 11.96 -9.58 2.59
C GLY A 240 12.97 -9.62 1.45
N ASN A 241 12.58 -10.17 0.30
CA ASN A 241 13.48 -10.32 -0.84
C ASN A 241 13.82 -8.99 -1.52
N LYS A 242 12.90 -8.03 -1.44
CA LYS A 242 12.95 -6.71 -2.10
C LYS A 242 12.62 -5.61 -1.11
N VAL A 243 12.76 -4.36 -1.52
CA VAL A 243 12.28 -3.23 -0.71
C VAL A 243 10.77 -3.35 -0.55
N VAL A 244 10.05 -3.58 -1.66
CA VAL A 244 8.63 -3.96 -1.66
C VAL A 244 8.51 -5.43 -2.08
N SER A 245 8.40 -6.33 -1.11
CA SER A 245 8.31 -7.76 -1.39
C SER A 245 6.90 -8.15 -1.86
N LYS A 246 6.76 -8.77 -3.03
CA LYS A 246 5.49 -9.39 -3.47
C LYS A 246 5.12 -10.56 -2.58
N ILE A 247 6.06 -11.46 -2.34
CA ILE A 247 5.91 -12.65 -1.50
C ILE A 247 7.10 -12.73 -0.53
N ILE A 248 6.83 -13.08 0.72
CA ILE A 248 7.85 -13.47 1.70
C ILE A 248 7.61 -14.94 2.03
N THR A 249 8.63 -15.77 1.86
CA THR A 249 8.52 -17.23 2.04
C THR A 249 9.15 -17.68 3.34
N VAL A 250 8.65 -18.77 3.92
CA VAL A 250 9.24 -19.39 5.13
C VAL A 250 10.71 -19.72 4.90
N GLN A 251 11.04 -20.28 3.73
CA GLN A 251 12.42 -20.61 3.36
C GLN A 251 13.34 -19.38 3.42
N SER A 252 12.93 -18.26 2.81
CA SER A 252 13.74 -17.02 2.81
C SER A 252 13.99 -16.48 4.23
N ILE A 253 13.02 -16.63 5.13
CA ILE A 253 13.15 -16.20 6.53
C ILE A 253 14.04 -17.16 7.33
N GLN A 254 13.97 -18.47 7.06
CA GLN A 254 14.86 -19.45 7.69
C GLN A 254 16.32 -19.22 7.29
N GLU A 255 16.59 -19.04 5.99
CA GLU A 255 17.92 -18.72 5.47
C GLU A 255 18.47 -17.43 6.11
N LEU A 256 17.65 -16.38 6.22
CA LEU A 256 18.02 -15.16 6.92
C LEU A 256 18.29 -15.37 8.42
N THR A 257 17.45 -16.18 9.08
CA THR A 257 17.56 -16.44 10.53
C THR A 257 18.88 -17.14 10.87
N GLU A 258 19.40 -18.00 10.00
CA GLU A 258 20.72 -18.62 10.17
C GLU A 258 21.85 -17.59 10.19
N VAL A 259 21.77 -16.57 9.34
CA VAL A 259 22.74 -15.48 9.22
C VAL A 259 22.63 -14.50 10.40
N LEU A 260 21.40 -14.03 10.67
CA LEU A 260 21.13 -13.06 11.74
C LEU A 260 21.19 -13.68 13.14
N ARG A 261 21.08 -15.01 13.24
CA ARG A 261 21.02 -15.81 14.48
C ARG A 261 19.85 -15.45 15.40
N ARG A 262 18.78 -14.90 14.84
CA ARG A 262 17.54 -14.55 15.54
C ARG A 262 16.40 -14.33 14.56
N PRO A 263 15.13 -14.57 14.97
CA PRO A 263 13.96 -14.22 14.17
C PRO A 263 13.92 -12.72 13.85
N PRO A 264 13.68 -12.31 12.60
CA PRO A 264 13.59 -10.90 12.23
C PRO A 264 12.24 -10.28 12.62
N VAL A 265 12.21 -8.96 12.67
CA VAL A 265 10.98 -8.15 12.63
C VAL A 265 10.79 -7.70 11.17
N ILE A 266 9.66 -8.04 10.55
CA ILE A 266 9.39 -7.58 9.19
C ILE A 266 9.03 -6.09 9.22
N TRP A 267 9.75 -5.28 8.47
CA TRP A 267 9.30 -3.96 8.02
C TRP A 267 8.61 -4.16 6.68
N ASP A 268 7.27 -4.10 6.66
CA ASP A 268 6.52 -4.49 5.47
C ASP A 268 6.08 -3.28 4.64
N ASN A 269 6.65 -3.13 3.44
CA ASN A 269 6.32 -2.05 2.51
C ASN A 269 5.23 -2.42 1.50
N LEU A 270 4.47 -3.52 1.70
CA LEU A 270 3.41 -3.95 0.77
C LEU A 270 2.41 -2.84 0.42
N HIS A 271 2.15 -1.92 1.35
CA HIS A 271 1.19 -0.82 1.15
C HIS A 271 1.84 0.57 1.15
N ALA A 272 3.18 0.66 1.08
CA ALA A 272 3.87 1.95 1.00
C ALA A 272 3.67 2.55 -0.39
N ASN A 273 3.37 3.86 -0.48
CA ASN A 273 3.17 4.58 -1.75
C ASN A 273 4.06 5.82 -1.92
N ASP A 274 4.98 6.06 -0.99
CA ASP A 274 5.91 7.20 -1.02
C ASP A 274 6.81 7.24 -2.26
N TYR A 275 7.11 6.08 -2.85
CA TYR A 275 7.88 5.96 -4.09
C TYR A 275 7.11 6.36 -5.37
N ASP A 276 5.77 6.46 -5.33
CA ASP A 276 4.94 6.87 -6.47
C ASP A 276 3.61 7.48 -6.00
N GLN A 277 3.57 8.81 -5.90
CA GLN A 277 2.40 9.58 -5.44
C GLN A 277 1.15 9.44 -6.33
N LYS A 278 1.23 8.80 -7.50
CA LYS A 278 0.04 8.48 -8.31
C LYS A 278 -0.60 7.15 -7.93
N ARG A 279 0.01 6.40 -7.02
CA ARG A 279 -0.46 5.08 -6.59
C ARG A 279 -1.00 5.14 -5.17
N LEU A 280 -2.02 4.33 -4.93
CA LEU A 280 -2.65 4.13 -3.64
C LEU A 280 -2.94 2.64 -3.48
N PHE A 281 -2.77 2.10 -2.28
CA PHE A 281 -2.93 0.68 -2.00
C PHE A 281 -3.96 0.46 -0.89
N LEU A 282 -5.16 0.08 -1.32
CA LEU A 282 -6.33 -0.21 -0.48
C LEU A 282 -6.65 -1.70 -0.43
N GLY A 283 -5.86 -2.54 -1.11
CA GLY A 283 -6.00 -3.99 -1.13
C GLY A 283 -5.72 -4.64 0.24
N PRO A 284 -6.04 -5.94 0.38
CA PRO A 284 -5.79 -6.69 1.62
C PRO A 284 -4.31 -7.07 1.77
N TYR A 285 -3.88 -7.25 3.01
CA TYR A 285 -2.57 -7.83 3.33
C TYR A 285 -2.41 -9.22 2.67
N SER A 286 -1.36 -9.44 1.89
CA SER A 286 -1.20 -10.66 1.10
C SER A 286 0.25 -11.02 0.80
N GLY A 287 0.48 -12.25 0.33
CA GLY A 287 1.82 -12.75 -0.03
C GLY A 287 2.70 -13.09 1.17
N ARG A 288 2.15 -13.12 2.38
CA ARG A 288 2.80 -13.56 3.61
C ARG A 288 1.94 -14.68 4.18
N SER A 289 2.38 -15.93 4.01
CA SER A 289 1.70 -17.08 4.60
C SER A 289 1.64 -16.96 6.12
N THR A 290 0.54 -17.37 6.74
CA THR A 290 0.45 -17.46 8.21
C THR A 290 1.48 -18.44 8.80
N ASP A 291 2.03 -19.37 8.01
CA ASP A 291 3.14 -20.25 8.39
C ASP A 291 4.44 -19.48 8.69
N LEU A 292 4.54 -18.19 8.33
CA LEU A 292 5.66 -17.33 8.71
C LEU A 292 5.65 -16.98 10.20
N VAL A 293 4.47 -16.90 10.82
CA VAL A 293 4.30 -16.34 12.18
C VAL A 293 5.23 -16.99 13.22
N PRO A 294 5.46 -18.32 13.25
CA PRO A 294 6.41 -18.94 14.19
C PRO A 294 7.88 -18.56 13.98
N TYR A 295 8.26 -18.08 12.79
CA TYR A 295 9.64 -17.75 12.41
C TYR A 295 9.97 -16.25 12.55
N LEU A 296 9.00 -15.44 12.97
CA LEU A 296 9.14 -13.99 13.06
C LEU A 296 9.10 -13.53 14.53
N ARG A 297 9.83 -12.44 14.80
CA ARG A 297 9.64 -11.67 16.03
C ARG A 297 8.41 -10.76 15.92
N GLY A 298 8.13 -10.27 14.71
CA GLY A 298 7.03 -9.36 14.46
C GLY A 298 6.88 -8.91 13.02
N VAL A 299 5.84 -8.14 12.76
CA VAL A 299 5.52 -7.48 11.48
C VAL A 299 5.03 -6.06 11.77
N LEU A 300 5.76 -5.06 11.28
CA LEU A 300 5.38 -3.65 11.31
C LEU A 300 5.14 -3.20 9.86
N SER A 301 3.90 -2.86 9.53
CA SER A 301 3.56 -2.33 8.21
C SER A 301 3.99 -0.87 8.10
N ASN A 302 4.67 -0.53 7.01
CA ASN A 302 4.86 0.83 6.52
C ASN A 302 3.79 1.08 5.44
N PRO A 303 2.70 1.78 5.75
CA PRO A 303 1.53 1.84 4.89
C PRO A 303 1.56 3.09 3.99
N ASN A 304 0.41 3.47 3.41
CA ASN A 304 0.31 4.66 2.55
C ASN A 304 0.57 5.93 3.37
N CYS A 305 1.06 6.98 2.70
CA CYS A 305 1.25 8.31 3.29
C CYS A 305 -0.09 8.90 3.78
N GLU A 306 -1.15 8.73 2.98
CA GLU A 306 -2.51 9.17 3.31
C GLU A 306 -3.08 8.34 4.47
N TYR A 307 -3.34 9.01 5.59
CA TYR A 307 -3.70 8.34 6.84
C TYR A 307 -4.98 7.51 6.74
N GLU A 308 -6.04 8.10 6.17
CA GLU A 308 -7.36 7.45 6.12
C GLU A 308 -7.43 6.31 5.08
N ALA A 309 -6.47 6.24 4.15
CA ALA A 309 -6.33 5.13 3.19
C ALA A 309 -5.87 3.82 3.84
N ASN A 310 -5.38 3.88 5.08
CA ASN A 310 -4.75 2.73 5.74
C ASN A 310 -5.71 1.85 6.55
N PHE A 311 -7.02 2.07 6.45
CA PHE A 311 -7.99 1.26 7.19
C PHE A 311 -7.94 -0.22 6.77
N VAL A 312 -8.09 -0.51 5.47
CA VAL A 312 -8.07 -1.89 4.95
C VAL A 312 -6.71 -2.56 5.14
N PRO A 313 -5.57 -1.91 4.79
CA PRO A 313 -4.24 -2.47 5.05
C PRO A 313 -4.03 -2.93 6.50
N LEU A 314 -4.39 -2.09 7.48
CA LEU A 314 -4.14 -2.40 8.90
C LEU A 314 -5.17 -3.37 9.49
N HIS A 315 -6.43 -3.29 9.06
CA HIS A 315 -7.48 -4.23 9.50
C HIS A 315 -7.19 -5.65 9.01
N THR A 316 -6.76 -5.80 7.76
CA THR A 316 -6.43 -7.12 7.18
C THR A 316 -5.12 -7.69 7.73
N LEU A 317 -4.11 -6.84 8.03
CA LEU A 317 -2.92 -7.26 8.80
C LEU A 317 -3.30 -7.81 10.18
N ALA A 318 -4.20 -7.13 10.89
CA ALA A 318 -4.66 -7.56 12.20
C ALA A 318 -5.37 -8.92 12.14
N GLN A 319 -6.25 -9.12 11.16
CA GLN A 319 -6.87 -10.42 10.89
C GLN A 319 -5.84 -11.50 10.59
N TRP A 320 -4.84 -11.21 9.75
CA TRP A 320 -3.75 -12.14 9.46
C TRP A 320 -2.98 -12.54 10.72
N SER A 321 -2.67 -11.57 11.59
CA SER A 321 -1.84 -11.77 12.79
C SER A 321 -2.39 -12.77 13.80
N ILE A 322 -3.71 -13.01 13.79
CA ILE A 322 -4.41 -13.91 14.72
C ILE A 322 -4.76 -15.27 14.10
N CYS A 323 -4.60 -15.42 12.79
CA CYS A 323 -4.82 -16.68 12.08
C CYS A 323 -3.64 -17.63 12.23
N SER A 324 -3.91 -18.94 12.18
CA SER A 324 -2.89 -19.99 12.34
C SER A 324 -2.76 -20.93 11.14
N SER A 325 -3.53 -20.68 10.09
CA SER A 325 -3.47 -21.43 8.84
C SER A 325 -3.90 -20.53 7.70
N ASP A 326 -3.44 -20.82 6.48
CA ASP A 326 -3.95 -20.15 5.30
C ASP A 326 -5.22 -20.86 4.83
N GLY A 327 -6.22 -20.07 4.43
CA GLY A 327 -7.34 -20.59 3.67
C GLY A 327 -6.82 -21.13 2.35
N LYS A 328 -7.27 -22.32 1.94
CA LYS A 328 -6.86 -22.90 0.65
C LYS A 328 -7.18 -21.91 -0.47
N THR A 329 -6.15 -21.25 -0.98
CA THR A 329 -6.16 -20.66 -2.31
C THR A 329 -6.20 -21.83 -3.28
N ASP A 330 -7.13 -21.82 -4.23
CA ASP A 330 -7.13 -22.82 -5.29
C ASP A 330 -5.72 -22.94 -5.87
N LEU A 331 -5.29 -24.17 -6.14
CA LEU A 331 -3.99 -24.62 -6.67
C LEU A 331 -3.63 -24.05 -8.08
N ASN A 332 -4.12 -22.85 -8.41
CA ASN A 332 -4.10 -22.22 -9.71
C ASN A 332 -3.61 -20.75 -9.61
N GLU A 333 -2.57 -20.47 -8.84
CA GLU A 333 -1.80 -19.23 -8.98
C GLU A 333 -1.15 -19.08 -10.38
N SER A 334 -1.08 -20.17 -11.17
CA SER A 334 -0.66 -20.17 -12.57
C SER A 334 -1.78 -19.83 -13.57
N VAL A 335 -3.00 -19.58 -13.12
CA VAL A 335 -4.14 -19.29 -13.99
C VAL A 335 -4.29 -17.76 -14.10
N SER A 336 -4.17 -17.26 -15.33
CA SER A 336 -4.20 -15.83 -15.63
C SER A 336 -5.43 -15.14 -15.04
N ALA A 337 -5.29 -13.87 -14.64
CA ALA A 337 -6.39 -13.04 -14.16
C ALA A 337 -7.60 -13.02 -15.14
N ASP A 338 -7.35 -13.32 -16.42
CA ASP A 338 -8.37 -13.37 -17.48
C ASP A 338 -9.31 -14.59 -17.31
N ILE A 339 -8.83 -15.70 -16.76
CA ILE A 339 -9.65 -16.90 -16.46
C ILE A 339 -10.44 -16.72 -15.15
N ARG A 340 -9.94 -15.89 -14.22
CA ARG A 340 -10.62 -15.59 -12.93
C ARG A 340 -11.90 -14.76 -13.11
N LEU A 341 -11.96 -13.91 -14.14
CA LEU A 341 -13.15 -13.10 -14.47
C LEU A 341 -14.35 -13.95 -14.94
N GLU A 342 -14.12 -15.18 -15.43
CA GLU A 342 -15.20 -16.06 -15.92
C GLU A 342 -15.81 -16.95 -14.82
N THR A 343 -15.20 -17.02 -13.63
CA THR A 343 -15.59 -17.94 -12.54
C THR A 343 -16.11 -17.24 -11.27
N GLU A 344 -16.38 -15.93 -11.31
CA GLU A 344 -16.81 -15.16 -10.12
C GLU A 344 -18.09 -15.69 -9.46
N GLY A 345 -18.98 -16.34 -10.23
CA GLY A 345 -20.19 -17.00 -9.69
C GLY A 345 -19.91 -18.28 -8.86
N GLU A 346 -18.75 -18.92 -9.04
CA GLU A 346 -18.37 -20.15 -8.31
C GLU A 346 -17.52 -19.84 -7.06
N SER A 347 -16.97 -18.62 -6.93
CA SER A 347 -16.02 -18.26 -5.87
C SER A 347 -16.67 -17.87 -4.53
N GLU A 348 -17.91 -17.36 -4.53
CA GLU A 348 -18.62 -17.02 -3.27
C GLU A 348 -18.94 -18.26 -2.42
N GLU A 349 -19.28 -19.40 -3.04
CA GLU A 349 -19.55 -20.66 -2.33
C GLU A 349 -18.30 -21.21 -1.62
N LEU A 350 -17.10 -21.00 -2.16
CA LEU A 350 -15.87 -21.59 -1.65
C LEU A 350 -15.36 -20.95 -0.35
N THR A 351 -15.61 -19.64 -0.15
CA THR A 351 -15.21 -18.94 1.09
C THR A 351 -16.03 -19.34 2.31
N SER A 352 -17.20 -19.97 2.09
CA SER A 352 -18.11 -20.41 3.15
C SER A 352 -17.61 -21.65 3.92
N HIS A 353 -16.62 -22.37 3.36
CA HIS A 353 -16.06 -23.61 3.92
C HIS A 353 -14.66 -23.45 4.54
N LEU A 354 -14.17 -22.21 4.69
CA LEU A 354 -12.89 -21.94 5.33
C LEU A 354 -12.96 -22.15 6.85
N GLU A 355 -11.93 -22.76 7.42
CA GLU A 355 -11.83 -22.91 8.88
C GLU A 355 -11.85 -21.53 9.59
N PRO A 356 -12.41 -21.43 10.80
CA PRO A 356 -12.51 -20.17 11.53
C PRO A 356 -11.17 -19.45 11.71
N ASP A 357 -10.09 -20.22 11.90
CA ASP A 357 -8.73 -19.72 12.16
C ASP A 357 -7.91 -19.49 10.87
N ALA A 358 -8.52 -19.64 9.69
CA ALA A 358 -7.84 -19.54 8.40
C ALA A 358 -7.86 -18.12 7.81
N TYR A 359 -6.68 -17.61 7.42
CA TYR A 359 -6.55 -16.34 6.74
C TYR A 359 -6.83 -16.48 5.24
N HIS A 360 -7.73 -15.66 4.69
CA HIS A 360 -7.93 -15.58 3.25
C HIS A 360 -8.14 -14.12 2.83
N PRO A 361 -7.31 -13.55 1.93
CA PRO A 361 -7.32 -12.11 1.62
C PRO A 361 -8.70 -11.56 1.23
N ARG A 362 -9.48 -12.28 0.41
CA ARG A 362 -10.85 -11.84 0.02
C ARG A 362 -11.84 -11.81 1.19
N LYS A 363 -11.74 -12.78 2.11
CA LYS A 363 -12.60 -12.85 3.31
C LYS A 363 -12.25 -11.70 4.25
N ALA A 364 -10.94 -11.48 4.45
CA ALA A 364 -10.43 -10.39 5.25
C ALA A 364 -10.81 -9.02 4.67
N LEU A 365 -10.70 -8.84 3.35
CA LEU A 365 -11.13 -7.65 2.65
C LEU A 365 -12.62 -7.37 2.86
N ARG A 366 -13.50 -8.37 2.65
CA ARG A 366 -14.95 -8.20 2.83
C ARG A 366 -15.30 -7.75 4.25
N ALA A 367 -14.65 -8.34 5.26
CA ALA A 367 -14.81 -7.92 6.65
C ALA A 367 -14.32 -6.48 6.87
N ALA A 368 -13.16 -6.13 6.33
CA ALA A 368 -12.61 -4.78 6.43
C ALA A 368 -13.52 -3.73 5.76
N LEU A 369 -14.11 -4.02 4.59
CA LEU A 369 -15.01 -3.10 3.89
C LEU A 369 -16.29 -2.81 4.70
N VAL A 370 -16.87 -3.84 5.31
CA VAL A 370 -18.06 -3.70 6.18
C VAL A 370 -17.73 -2.82 7.39
N ASP A 371 -16.56 -3.00 7.99
CA ASP A 371 -16.13 -2.20 9.15
C ASP A 371 -15.65 -0.80 8.77
N TRP A 372 -15.21 -0.58 7.52
CA TRP A 372 -14.74 0.71 7.03
C TRP A 372 -15.90 1.64 6.68
N LEU A 373 -16.99 1.10 6.12
CA LEU A 373 -18.13 1.88 5.66
C LEU A 373 -18.68 2.87 6.73
N PRO A 374 -18.88 2.47 8.01
CA PRO A 374 -19.30 3.41 9.06
C PRO A 374 -18.31 4.56 9.32
N GLU A 375 -17.01 4.41 9.02
CA GLU A 375 -16.01 5.45 9.24
C GLU A 375 -16.21 6.65 8.30
N PHE A 376 -16.73 6.44 7.08
CA PHE A 376 -17.09 7.53 6.16
C PHE A 376 -18.18 8.43 6.73
N TYR A 377 -18.97 7.93 7.69
CA TYR A 377 -20.07 8.65 8.32
C TYR A 377 -19.71 9.28 9.68
N ARG A 378 -18.46 9.09 10.14
CA ARG A 378 -17.96 9.82 11.32
C ARG A 378 -17.58 11.25 10.93
N ILE A 379 -18.06 12.21 11.70
CA ILE A 379 -17.72 13.62 11.46
C ILE A 379 -16.26 13.85 11.85
N LYS A 380 -15.41 14.02 10.85
CA LYS A 380 -14.00 14.44 10.99
C LYS A 380 -13.73 15.60 10.04
N ILE A 381 -13.04 16.62 10.54
CA ILE A 381 -12.61 17.77 9.75
C ILE A 381 -11.29 17.41 9.06
N ALA A 382 -11.13 17.80 7.80
CA ALA A 382 -9.87 17.64 7.07
C ALA A 382 -8.84 18.66 7.59
N HIS A 383 -7.60 18.22 7.79
CA HIS A 383 -6.49 19.09 8.19
C HIS A 383 -5.51 19.23 7.02
N GLY A 384 -5.40 20.43 6.45
CA GLY A 384 -4.49 20.74 5.33
C GLY A 384 -5.20 21.03 4.00
N ARG A 385 -4.48 21.64 3.05
CA ARG A 385 -4.93 21.79 1.65
C ARG A 385 -4.72 20.47 0.91
N LEU A 386 -5.55 20.19 -0.12
CA LEU A 386 -5.25 19.13 -1.07
C LEU A 386 -3.84 19.38 -1.61
N LEU A 387 -2.95 18.40 -1.46
CA LEU A 387 -1.65 18.46 -2.11
C LEU A 387 -1.91 18.44 -3.61
N SER A 388 -1.77 19.59 -4.25
CA SER A 388 -1.47 19.62 -5.68
C SER A 388 -0.25 18.75 -5.84
N GLY A 389 -0.33 17.67 -6.64
CA GLY A 389 0.83 16.97 -7.16
C GLY A 389 1.69 17.96 -7.95
N ALA A 390 2.47 18.76 -7.25
CA ALA A 390 3.60 19.46 -7.80
C ALA A 390 4.65 18.38 -7.98
N PHE A 391 5.09 18.21 -9.22
CA PHE A 391 6.21 17.36 -9.58
C PHE A 391 7.33 17.51 -8.55
N LEU A 392 7.51 16.51 -7.70
CA LEU A 392 8.76 16.34 -6.97
C LEU A 392 9.80 15.94 -8.00
N ALA A 393 10.52 16.92 -8.51
CA ALA A 393 11.83 16.63 -9.04
C ALA A 393 12.81 16.49 -7.89
N GLY A 394 13.38 15.30 -7.77
CA GLY A 394 14.57 15.04 -6.98
C GLY A 394 14.32 14.35 -5.66
N GLY A 395 14.10 13.04 -5.72
CA GLY A 395 14.76 12.11 -4.81
C GLY A 395 15.40 11.07 -5.73
N GLY A 396 16.73 11.08 -5.85
CA GLY A 396 17.41 10.02 -6.57
C GLY A 396 17.05 8.70 -5.92
N ALA A 397 16.40 7.80 -6.66
CA ALA A 397 16.48 6.39 -6.31
C ALA A 397 17.97 6.03 -6.24
N PRO A 398 18.42 5.23 -5.26
CA PRO A 398 19.81 4.83 -5.17
C PRO A 398 20.22 4.19 -6.49
N THR A 399 21.12 4.86 -7.22
CA THR A 399 21.80 4.27 -8.35
C THR A 399 22.63 3.09 -7.82
N PRO A 400 22.44 1.86 -8.33
CA PRO A 400 23.34 0.77 -7.98
C PRO A 400 24.76 1.17 -8.43
N PRO A 401 25.82 0.86 -7.66
CA PRO A 401 27.18 1.14 -8.06
C PRO A 401 27.47 0.43 -9.39
N SER A 402 27.80 1.21 -10.42
CA SER A 402 28.29 0.71 -11.69
C SER A 402 29.60 -0.04 -11.49
N GLY A 403 29.52 -1.36 -11.36
CA GLY A 403 30.68 -2.24 -11.43
C GLY A 403 31.22 -2.26 -12.85
N ASN A 404 32.42 -1.71 -13.04
CA ASN A 404 33.19 -1.83 -14.28
C ASN A 404 33.45 -3.32 -14.60
N ALA A 405 32.66 -3.90 -15.50
CA ALA A 405 33.00 -5.15 -16.16
C ALA A 405 33.71 -4.82 -17.48
N SER A 406 35.04 -4.77 -17.41
CA SER A 406 35.90 -4.83 -18.58
C SER A 406 35.88 -6.25 -19.15
N THR A 407 35.33 -6.42 -20.35
CA THR A 407 35.60 -7.63 -21.14
C THR A 407 35.93 -7.26 -22.57
N GLY A 408 37.19 -7.47 -22.93
CA GLY A 408 37.70 -7.38 -24.29
C GLY A 408 37.06 -8.43 -25.19
N ALA A 409 36.68 -7.99 -26.39
CA ALA A 409 36.20 -8.86 -27.45
C ALA A 409 37.40 -9.60 -28.08
N ASN A 410 37.27 -10.92 -28.23
CA ASN A 410 37.95 -11.66 -29.28
C ASN A 410 36.99 -12.66 -29.93
N VAL A 411 37.05 -12.66 -31.26
CA VAL A 411 36.18 -13.30 -32.24
C VAL A 411 36.46 -14.79 -32.37
N ALA A 412 35.43 -15.63 -32.47
CA ALA A 412 35.37 -16.75 -33.41
C ALA A 412 33.94 -17.32 -33.56
N SER A 413 33.56 -17.52 -34.81
CA SER A 413 32.31 -18.06 -35.34
C SER A 413 32.14 -19.59 -35.19
N SER A 414 30.92 -20.09 -34.97
CA SER A 414 30.26 -21.14 -35.82
C SER A 414 28.95 -21.71 -35.25
N SER A 415 27.98 -21.87 -36.17
CA SER A 415 26.89 -22.87 -36.31
C SER A 415 25.76 -23.04 -35.28
N HIS A 416 24.54 -22.90 -35.82
CA HIS A 416 23.19 -23.19 -35.34
C HIS A 416 22.96 -24.54 -34.64
N ILE A 417 22.23 -24.53 -33.50
CA ILE A 417 21.18 -25.49 -33.09
C ILE A 417 20.14 -24.74 -32.21
N ASP A 418 18.87 -25.09 -32.35
CA ASP A 418 17.66 -24.54 -31.72
C ASP A 418 17.68 -24.41 -30.18
N GLU A 419 17.39 -23.21 -29.67
CA GLU A 419 16.94 -22.97 -28.28
C GLU A 419 15.82 -21.90 -28.25
N ALA A 420 14.84 -22.14 -27.36
CA ALA A 420 13.67 -21.30 -27.12
C ALA A 420 14.05 -19.83 -26.80
N PRO A 421 13.20 -18.82 -27.13
CA PRO A 421 13.58 -17.43 -26.93
C PRO A 421 13.63 -17.12 -25.42
N SER A 422 14.84 -17.12 -24.87
CA SER A 422 15.16 -16.62 -23.55
C SER A 422 14.85 -15.11 -23.49
N PHE A 423 14.08 -14.71 -22.49
CA PHE A 423 13.78 -13.33 -22.18
C PHE A 423 15.07 -12.54 -21.93
N GLN A 424 15.31 -11.48 -22.71
CA GLN A 424 16.30 -10.46 -22.35
C GLN A 424 15.60 -9.43 -21.45
N PRO A 425 16.17 -9.08 -20.28
CA PRO A 425 15.59 -8.05 -19.42
C PRO A 425 15.57 -6.71 -20.18
N LEU A 426 14.46 -5.97 -20.03
CA LEU A 426 14.31 -4.62 -20.55
C LEU A 426 15.53 -3.78 -20.16
N SER A 427 16.23 -3.20 -21.14
CA SER A 427 17.40 -2.37 -20.87
C SER A 427 16.99 -1.09 -20.15
N THR A 428 17.81 -0.69 -19.18
CA THR A 428 17.67 0.53 -18.36
C THR A 428 17.52 1.80 -19.22
N GLU A 429 18.03 1.77 -20.47
CA GLU A 429 17.97 2.88 -21.42
C GLU A 429 16.57 3.15 -21.98
N ILE A 430 15.73 2.13 -22.19
CA ILE A 430 14.34 2.34 -22.66
C ILE A 430 13.51 3.02 -21.56
N VAL A 431 13.76 2.66 -20.31
CA VAL A 431 13.10 3.21 -19.11
C VAL A 431 13.52 4.67 -18.86
N ASN A 432 14.80 4.99 -19.07
CA ASN A 432 15.33 6.34 -18.86
C ASN A 432 14.83 7.36 -19.90
N SER A 433 14.38 6.93 -21.08
CA SER A 433 13.81 7.82 -22.11
C SER A 433 12.45 8.42 -21.73
N LEU A 434 11.81 7.94 -20.65
CA LEU A 434 10.52 8.41 -20.14
C LEU A 434 10.63 9.49 -19.06
N ALA A 435 11.84 9.99 -18.76
CA ALA A 435 12.09 10.91 -17.65
C ALA A 435 12.71 12.25 -18.09
N GLN A 436 12.04 13.35 -17.77
CA GLN A 436 12.68 14.67 -17.68
C GLN A 436 12.75 15.11 -16.20
N PRO A 437 13.91 15.60 -15.71
CA PRO A 437 14.03 16.14 -14.36
C PRO A 437 13.94 17.67 -14.33
N SER A 438 13.24 18.26 -13.35
CA SER A 438 13.24 19.73 -13.11
C SER A 438 12.95 20.12 -11.65
N SER A 439 13.99 20.39 -10.86
CA SER A 439 14.01 20.66 -9.40
C SER A 439 13.28 21.94 -8.94
N THR A 440 12.51 21.89 -7.83
CA THR A 440 12.37 23.04 -6.90
C THR A 440 11.84 22.62 -5.51
N SER A 441 12.30 23.34 -4.47
CA SER A 441 12.11 23.14 -3.02
C SER A 441 10.69 23.43 -2.50
N LEU A 442 10.26 22.69 -1.48
CA LEU A 442 9.02 22.92 -0.72
C LEU A 442 9.25 23.92 0.43
N GLU A 443 8.41 24.95 0.53
CA GLU A 443 8.27 25.78 1.74
C GLU A 443 7.03 25.37 2.56
N PRO A 444 7.05 25.49 3.89
CA PRO A 444 5.90 25.22 4.75
C PRO A 444 5.00 26.45 4.82
N MET A 445 3.68 26.31 4.61
CA MET A 445 2.74 27.41 4.83
C MET A 445 1.41 26.97 5.46
N ASP A 446 1.06 27.70 6.51
CA ASP A 446 -0.04 27.49 7.45
C ASP A 446 -1.45 27.70 6.89
N CYS A 447 -2.40 27.16 7.66
CA CYS A 447 -3.83 27.15 7.42
C CYS A 447 -4.45 28.55 7.26
N LEU A 448 -5.25 28.72 6.20
CA LEU A 448 -6.30 29.74 6.19
C LEU A 448 -7.63 29.08 6.57
N SER A 449 -8.15 29.50 7.73
CA SER A 449 -9.51 29.27 8.17
C SER A 449 -10.50 29.86 7.17
N SER A 450 -11.04 29.03 6.29
CA SER A 450 -12.23 29.38 5.51
C SER A 450 -13.08 28.13 5.36
N SER A 451 -13.82 27.84 6.43
CA SER A 451 -14.81 26.78 6.57
C SER A 451 -16.07 27.08 5.75
N GLU A 452 -15.92 27.49 4.49
CA GLU A 452 -17.03 27.75 3.57
C GLU A 452 -16.91 26.80 2.37
N ALA A 453 -17.07 25.49 2.62
CA ALA A 453 -17.25 24.55 1.52
C ALA A 453 -18.08 23.34 1.94
N MET A 454 -19.33 23.31 1.45
CA MET A 454 -20.17 22.13 1.27
C MET A 454 -20.74 21.42 2.52
N GLN A 455 -21.34 22.17 3.45
CA GLN A 455 -22.50 21.61 4.16
C GLN A 455 -23.74 21.91 3.32
N THR A 456 -24.14 20.98 2.47
CA THR A 456 -25.49 21.02 1.88
C THR A 456 -26.43 20.57 3.00
N GLU A 457 -27.24 21.47 3.55
CA GLU A 457 -28.32 21.17 4.52
C GLU A 457 -29.46 20.32 3.91
N GLU A 458 -29.22 19.62 2.80
CA GLU A 458 -30.19 18.69 2.26
C GLU A 458 -30.10 17.34 2.98
N PRO A 459 -31.24 16.73 3.36
CA PRO A 459 -31.23 15.40 3.94
C PRO A 459 -30.50 14.41 3.02
N LEU A 460 -29.66 13.55 3.61
CA LEU A 460 -29.06 12.41 2.92
C LEU A 460 -30.19 11.50 2.42
N ASP A 461 -30.54 11.64 1.15
CA ASP A 461 -31.38 10.67 0.43
C ASP A 461 -30.61 9.34 0.33
N ASP A 462 -31.31 8.20 0.45
CA ASP A 462 -30.72 6.85 0.43
C ASP A 462 -29.90 6.61 -0.86
N THR A 463 -30.23 7.33 -1.94
CA THR A 463 -29.50 7.29 -3.21
C THR A 463 -28.06 7.82 -3.13
N ARG A 464 -27.77 8.68 -2.13
CA ARG A 464 -26.48 9.37 -1.92
C ARG A 464 -25.57 8.65 -0.92
N LEU A 465 -26.01 7.55 -0.32
CA LEU A 465 -25.20 6.77 0.63
C LEU A 465 -24.22 5.84 -0.09
N LEU A 466 -22.99 5.77 0.41
CA LEU A 466 -22.00 4.77 0.03
C LEU A 466 -22.46 3.38 0.45
N THR A 467 -22.14 2.41 -0.40
CA THR A 467 -22.41 0.99 -0.18
C THR A 467 -21.11 0.21 -0.07
N VAL A 468 -21.17 -1.04 0.42
CA VAL A 468 -20.00 -1.93 0.47
C VAL A 468 -19.49 -2.21 -0.95
N GLU A 469 -20.38 -2.29 -1.92
CA GLU A 469 -20.08 -2.48 -3.34
C GLU A 469 -19.32 -1.27 -3.91
N ASP A 470 -19.67 -0.04 -3.52
CA ASP A 470 -18.93 1.15 -3.90
C ASP A 470 -17.48 1.09 -3.37
N LEU A 471 -17.31 0.69 -2.09
CA LEU A 471 -15.97 0.53 -1.51
C LEU A 471 -15.18 -0.63 -2.13
N ALA A 472 -15.85 -1.70 -2.54
CA ALA A 472 -15.21 -2.80 -3.26
C ALA A 472 -14.67 -2.33 -4.62
N ILE A 473 -15.45 -1.52 -5.37
CA ILE A 473 -14.98 -0.90 -6.61
C ILE A 473 -13.77 0.00 -6.32
N LEU A 474 -13.84 0.84 -5.28
CA LEU A 474 -12.74 1.72 -4.88
C LEU A 474 -11.45 0.93 -4.60
N VAL A 475 -11.53 -0.16 -3.83
CA VAL A 475 -10.38 -1.01 -3.53
C VAL A 475 -9.84 -1.68 -4.78
N ASP A 476 -10.69 -2.18 -5.67
CA ASP A 476 -10.24 -2.84 -6.89
C ASP A 476 -9.51 -1.90 -7.85
N LEU A 477 -9.89 -0.63 -7.87
CA LEU A 477 -9.23 0.41 -8.65
C LEU A 477 -7.86 0.80 -8.07
N PHE A 478 -7.63 0.59 -6.77
CA PHE A 478 -6.41 0.93 -6.04
C PHE A 478 -5.95 -0.25 -5.17
N TYR A 479 -5.59 -1.36 -5.82
CA TYR A 479 -5.45 -2.65 -5.14
C TYR A 479 -4.07 -2.85 -4.48
N LEU A 480 -3.09 -3.45 -5.17
CA LEU A 480 -1.78 -3.81 -4.62
C LEU A 480 -0.62 -3.41 -5.56
N PRO A 481 0.65 -3.42 -5.09
CA PRO A 481 1.78 -3.00 -5.90
C PRO A 481 2.06 -3.84 -7.16
N PHE A 482 1.67 -5.11 -7.15
CA PHE A 482 1.96 -6.09 -8.22
C PHE A 482 0.70 -6.73 -8.80
N GLU A 483 -0.48 -6.23 -8.44
CA GLU A 483 -1.76 -6.79 -8.85
C GLU A 483 -2.81 -5.66 -8.88
N HIS A 484 -3.56 -5.58 -9.98
CA HIS A 484 -4.77 -4.76 -10.06
C HIS A 484 -5.96 -5.58 -9.57
N GLY A 485 -6.94 -4.91 -8.96
CA GLY A 485 -8.18 -5.57 -8.55
C GLY A 485 -9.01 -6.02 -9.74
N THR A 486 -10.00 -6.86 -9.49
CA THR A 486 -10.83 -7.50 -10.52
C THR A 486 -11.51 -6.48 -11.44
N GLN A 487 -12.07 -5.39 -10.88
CA GLN A 487 -12.68 -4.34 -11.70
C GLN A 487 -11.65 -3.55 -12.53
N GLY A 488 -10.44 -3.31 -12.01
CA GLY A 488 -9.38 -2.64 -12.76
C GLY A 488 -8.95 -3.44 -13.98
N VAL A 489 -8.75 -4.75 -13.81
CA VAL A 489 -8.47 -5.68 -14.92
C VAL A 489 -9.63 -5.75 -15.90
N ALA A 490 -10.88 -5.76 -15.41
CA ALA A 490 -12.06 -5.74 -16.27
C ALA A 490 -12.11 -4.48 -17.15
N PHE A 491 -11.81 -3.29 -16.61
CA PHE A 491 -11.73 -2.07 -17.42
C PHE A 491 -10.66 -2.15 -18.51
N LEU A 492 -9.46 -2.65 -18.19
CA LEU A 492 -8.38 -2.84 -19.17
C LEU A 492 -8.83 -3.77 -20.31
N ASN A 493 -9.37 -4.94 -19.96
CA ASN A 493 -9.76 -5.99 -20.90
C ASN A 493 -10.95 -5.58 -21.77
N GLU A 494 -12.01 -5.02 -21.18
CA GLU A 494 -13.19 -4.57 -21.92
C GLU A 494 -12.84 -3.42 -22.87
N PHE A 495 -12.10 -2.41 -22.40
CA PHE A 495 -11.70 -1.28 -23.24
C PHE A 495 -10.84 -1.73 -24.42
N HIS A 496 -9.82 -2.56 -24.17
CA HIS A 496 -8.93 -3.06 -25.21
C HIS A 496 -9.69 -3.86 -26.27
N TRP A 497 -10.59 -4.76 -25.85
CA TRP A 497 -11.40 -5.53 -26.79
C TRP A 497 -12.33 -4.63 -27.61
N LEU A 498 -13.02 -3.68 -26.97
CA LEU A 498 -13.93 -2.75 -27.66
C LEU A 498 -13.19 -1.89 -28.68
N ARG A 499 -12.01 -1.39 -28.32
CA ARG A 499 -11.15 -0.61 -29.22
C ARG A 499 -10.71 -1.46 -30.42
N MET A 500 -10.21 -2.67 -30.18
CA MET A 500 -9.71 -3.54 -31.26
C MET A 500 -10.80 -3.99 -32.24
N ASN A 501 -12.01 -4.20 -31.73
CA ASN A 501 -13.17 -4.62 -32.53
C ASN A 501 -14.03 -3.44 -33.02
N GLY A 502 -13.60 -2.19 -32.79
CA GLY A 502 -14.34 -0.99 -33.19
C GLY A 502 -14.51 -0.83 -34.70
N HIS A 503 -13.63 -1.45 -35.50
CA HIS A 503 -13.73 -1.45 -36.97
C HIS A 503 -15.05 -2.06 -37.48
N ILE A 504 -15.64 -3.01 -36.74
CA ILE A 504 -16.92 -3.66 -37.07
C ILE A 504 -18.05 -2.62 -37.11
N VAL A 505 -18.06 -1.70 -36.14
CA VAL A 505 -19.04 -0.61 -36.07
C VAL A 505 -18.88 0.33 -37.25
N TRP A 506 -17.63 0.72 -37.54
CA TRP A 506 -17.33 1.62 -38.66
C TRP A 506 -17.79 1.04 -40.00
N GLU A 507 -17.47 -0.23 -40.28
CA GLU A 507 -17.87 -0.90 -41.52
C GLU A 507 -19.39 -0.93 -41.69
N CYS A 508 -20.13 -1.22 -40.62
CA CYS A 508 -21.58 -1.25 -40.62
C CYS A 508 -22.19 0.14 -40.83
N CYS A 509 -21.64 1.18 -40.20
CA CYS A 509 -22.11 2.57 -40.36
C CYS A 509 -21.87 3.12 -41.77
N LYS A 510 -20.78 2.73 -42.46
CA LYS A 510 -20.45 3.26 -43.79
C LYS A 510 -21.05 2.48 -44.96
N ARG A 511 -21.18 1.15 -44.87
CA ARG A 511 -21.52 0.33 -46.05
C ARG A 511 -23.00 0.10 -46.27
N GLY A 512 -23.89 0.41 -45.32
CA GLY A 512 -25.35 0.35 -45.50
C GLY A 512 -25.93 -1.01 -45.91
N ASN A 513 -25.10 -2.04 -46.13
CA ASN A 513 -25.49 -3.35 -46.61
C ASN A 513 -24.73 -4.41 -45.79
N VAL A 514 -25.44 -4.97 -44.80
CA VAL A 514 -24.91 -5.99 -43.90
C VAL A 514 -25.40 -7.35 -44.39
N ASP A 515 -24.77 -7.89 -45.43
CA ASP A 515 -25.24 -9.11 -46.10
C ASP A 515 -24.81 -10.44 -45.42
N SER A 516 -24.25 -10.41 -44.20
CA SER A 516 -23.94 -11.63 -43.45
C SER A 516 -24.48 -11.60 -42.01
N LYS A 517 -25.26 -12.62 -41.64
CA LYS A 517 -25.79 -12.84 -40.29
C LYS A 517 -24.68 -12.79 -39.22
N VAL A 518 -23.52 -13.37 -39.53
CA VAL A 518 -22.33 -13.39 -38.65
C VAL A 518 -21.89 -11.98 -38.25
N ARG A 519 -21.91 -11.01 -39.18
CA ARG A 519 -21.49 -9.64 -38.92
C ARG A 519 -22.50 -8.85 -38.07
N LEU A 520 -23.78 -9.21 -38.13
CA LEU A 520 -24.81 -8.66 -37.24
C LEU A 520 -24.63 -9.20 -35.81
N ASP A 521 -24.31 -10.48 -35.67
CA ASP A 521 -24.06 -11.11 -34.36
C ASP A 521 -22.81 -10.48 -33.69
N GLU A 522 -21.72 -10.25 -34.43
CA GLU A 522 -20.51 -9.55 -33.97
C GLU A 522 -20.79 -8.09 -33.57
N LEU A 523 -21.62 -7.37 -34.34
CA LEU A 523 -22.01 -6.00 -34.02
C LEU A 523 -22.86 -5.95 -32.74
N GLU A 524 -23.78 -6.90 -32.56
CA GLU A 524 -24.61 -6.98 -31.37
C GLU A 524 -23.77 -7.34 -30.13
N GLU A 525 -22.79 -8.23 -30.27
CA GLU A 525 -21.81 -8.51 -29.21
C GLU A 525 -21.03 -7.25 -28.84
N TRP A 526 -20.54 -6.49 -29.83
CA TRP A 526 -19.82 -5.25 -29.58
C TRP A 526 -20.70 -4.24 -28.83
N ARG A 527 -21.96 -4.06 -29.24
CA ARG A 527 -22.92 -3.18 -28.57
C ARG A 527 -23.23 -3.62 -27.15
N LYS A 528 -23.42 -4.92 -26.93
CA LYS A 528 -23.66 -5.50 -25.60
C LYS A 528 -22.48 -5.24 -24.66
N ARG A 529 -21.24 -5.44 -25.14
CA ARG A 529 -20.03 -5.14 -24.36
C ARG A 529 -19.83 -3.65 -24.13
N ALA A 530 -20.11 -2.80 -25.12
CA ALA A 530 -20.05 -1.34 -24.95
C ALA A 530 -21.08 -0.85 -23.92
N PHE A 531 -22.27 -1.43 -23.90
CA PHE A 531 -23.28 -1.15 -22.88
C PHE A 531 -22.83 -1.59 -21.48
N LYS A 532 -22.24 -2.79 -21.35
CA LYS A 532 -21.63 -3.26 -20.09
C LYS A 532 -20.52 -2.31 -19.62
N PHE A 533 -19.65 -1.88 -20.52
CA PHE A 533 -18.56 -0.94 -20.21
C PHE A 533 -19.11 0.41 -19.71
N ASP A 534 -20.16 0.94 -20.36
CA ASP A 534 -20.84 2.16 -19.89
C ASP A 534 -21.45 1.97 -18.49
N GLN A 535 -22.05 0.81 -18.19
CA GLN A 535 -22.55 0.50 -16.84
C GLN A 535 -21.45 0.46 -15.79
N MET A 536 -20.28 -0.11 -16.12
CA MET A 536 -19.11 -0.11 -15.24
C MET A 536 -18.63 1.32 -14.98
N THR A 537 -18.50 2.16 -16.01
CA THR A 537 -18.15 3.58 -15.86
C THR A 537 -19.17 4.34 -15.02
N GLN A 538 -20.46 4.10 -15.21
CA GLN A 538 -21.51 4.70 -14.38
C GLN A 538 -21.42 4.27 -12.91
N ALA A 539 -21.01 3.03 -12.63
CA ALA A 539 -20.80 2.56 -11.26
C ALA A 539 -19.69 3.35 -10.56
N VAL A 540 -18.56 3.56 -11.25
CA VAL A 540 -17.47 4.42 -10.77
C VAL A 540 -17.97 5.85 -10.55
N GLY A 541 -18.71 6.43 -11.51
CA GLY A 541 -19.32 7.76 -11.36
C GLY A 541 -20.26 7.89 -10.17
N ARG A 542 -21.05 6.84 -9.85
CA ARG A 542 -21.91 6.81 -8.65
C ARG A 542 -21.10 6.78 -7.37
N LEU A 543 -20.07 5.93 -7.28
CA LEU A 543 -19.12 5.90 -6.15
C LEU A 543 -18.53 7.29 -5.91
N LEU A 544 -17.99 7.92 -6.96
CA LEU A 544 -17.41 9.26 -6.90
C LEU A 544 -18.41 10.31 -6.42
N GLY A 545 -19.61 10.29 -6.99
CA GLY A 545 -20.69 11.20 -6.59
C GLY A 545 -21.06 11.04 -5.12
N ARG A 546 -21.23 9.81 -4.63
CA ARG A 546 -21.55 9.50 -3.22
C ARG A 546 -20.43 9.91 -2.28
N LEU A 547 -19.17 9.67 -2.66
CA LEU A 547 -18.01 10.03 -1.86
C LEU A 547 -17.95 11.55 -1.57
N MET A 548 -18.45 12.40 -2.49
CA MET A 548 -18.47 13.86 -2.25
C MET A 548 -19.38 14.30 -1.11
N TYR A 549 -20.39 13.49 -0.76
CA TYR A 549 -21.40 13.79 0.27
C TYR A 549 -21.09 13.17 1.64
N VAL A 550 -19.96 12.46 1.78
CA VAL A 550 -19.61 11.87 3.07
C VAL A 550 -19.27 12.95 4.10
N PRO A 551 -19.75 12.81 5.36
CA PRO A 551 -19.47 13.77 6.41
C PRO A 551 -18.02 13.68 6.92
N ASN A 552 -17.36 12.53 6.74
CA ASN A 552 -15.93 12.40 7.04
C ASN A 552 -15.09 13.10 5.95
N ARG A 553 -14.78 14.37 6.16
CA ARG A 553 -14.00 15.15 5.20
C ARG A 553 -12.53 14.72 5.18
N ALA A 554 -11.99 14.19 6.29
CA ALA A 554 -10.62 13.69 6.31
C ALA A 554 -10.41 12.56 5.30
N VAL A 555 -11.30 11.55 5.30
CA VAL A 555 -11.24 10.44 4.34
C VAL A 555 -11.41 10.92 2.90
N LEU A 556 -12.35 11.84 2.66
CA LEU A 556 -12.54 12.39 1.33
C LEU A 556 -11.28 13.09 0.81
N PHE A 557 -10.66 13.96 1.61
CA PHE A 557 -9.52 14.76 1.15
C PHE A 557 -8.29 13.89 0.89
N ASP A 558 -8.05 12.87 1.72
CA ASP A 558 -6.98 11.89 1.50
C ASP A 558 -7.17 11.11 0.18
N LEU A 559 -8.42 10.75 -0.16
CA LEU A 559 -8.72 9.96 -1.36
C LEU A 559 -8.95 10.80 -2.63
N TYR A 560 -9.31 12.07 -2.49
CA TYR A 560 -9.82 12.92 -3.59
C TYR A 560 -8.90 12.98 -4.82
N PRO A 561 -7.58 13.24 -4.70
CA PRO A 561 -6.70 13.33 -5.86
C PRO A 561 -6.72 12.05 -6.71
N TYR A 562 -6.69 10.90 -6.04
CA TYR A 562 -6.68 9.58 -6.68
C TYR A 562 -8.01 9.28 -7.38
N VAL A 563 -9.13 9.45 -6.68
CA VAL A 563 -10.45 9.16 -7.26
C VAL A 563 -10.79 10.10 -8.41
N TRP A 564 -10.39 11.37 -8.30
CA TRP A 564 -10.60 12.36 -9.35
C TRP A 564 -9.89 11.95 -10.65
N ASP A 565 -8.60 11.61 -10.56
CA ASP A 565 -7.78 11.25 -11.72
C ASP A 565 -8.30 9.98 -12.41
N ILE A 566 -8.62 8.93 -11.64
CA ILE A 566 -9.14 7.69 -12.22
C ILE A 566 -10.56 7.87 -12.80
N GLY A 567 -11.39 8.69 -12.15
CA GLY A 567 -12.72 9.05 -12.64
C GLY A 567 -12.65 9.77 -13.98
N ALA A 568 -11.69 10.69 -14.12
CA ALA A 568 -11.44 11.40 -15.38
C ALA A 568 -10.93 10.46 -16.48
N ALA A 569 -9.96 9.59 -16.17
CA ALA A 569 -9.42 8.62 -17.12
C ALA A 569 -10.50 7.66 -17.64
N ILE A 570 -11.31 7.06 -16.74
CA ILE A 570 -12.39 6.14 -17.11
C ILE A 570 -13.49 6.86 -17.90
N SER A 571 -13.84 8.09 -17.51
CA SER A 571 -14.84 8.89 -18.25
C SER A 571 -14.40 9.16 -19.69
N LEU A 572 -13.10 9.45 -19.89
CA LEU A 572 -12.54 9.67 -21.20
C LEU A 572 -12.50 8.40 -22.06
N LEU A 573 -12.14 7.25 -21.47
CA LEU A 573 -12.23 5.96 -22.14
C LEU A 573 -13.65 5.68 -22.63
N ASN A 574 -14.65 5.91 -21.78
CA ASN A 574 -16.06 5.72 -22.15
C ASN A 574 -16.51 6.71 -23.25
N ALA A 575 -16.08 7.97 -23.20
CA ALA A 575 -16.33 8.93 -24.26
C ALA A 575 -15.73 8.46 -25.60
N TYR A 576 -14.53 7.88 -25.58
CA TYR A 576 -13.89 7.31 -26.76
C TYR A 576 -14.66 6.10 -27.33
N ILE A 577 -15.15 5.19 -26.48
CA ILE A 577 -16.01 4.08 -26.93
C ILE A 577 -17.31 4.61 -27.55
N LYS A 578 -17.94 5.63 -26.95
CA LYS A 578 -19.13 6.29 -27.51
C LYS A 578 -18.84 6.93 -28.87
N TRP A 579 -17.65 7.50 -29.05
CA TRP A 579 -17.23 8.03 -30.35
C TRP A 579 -17.07 6.93 -31.42
N ILE A 580 -16.48 5.78 -31.07
CA ILE A 580 -16.44 4.60 -31.95
C ILE A 580 -17.86 4.15 -32.31
N ALA A 581 -18.77 4.12 -31.34
CA ALA A 581 -20.18 3.75 -31.54
C ALA A 581 -20.90 4.65 -32.58
N LEU A 582 -20.47 5.91 -32.72
CA LEU A 582 -20.96 6.85 -33.73
C LEU A 582 -20.31 6.67 -35.12
N GLY A 583 -19.47 5.64 -35.29
CA GLY A 583 -18.74 5.40 -36.53
C GLY A 583 -17.40 6.13 -36.61
N GLY A 584 -16.83 6.54 -35.48
CA GLY A 584 -15.43 7.00 -35.42
C GLY A 584 -14.47 5.88 -35.84
N VAL A 585 -13.42 6.22 -36.61
CA VAL A 585 -12.41 5.25 -37.05
C VAL A 585 -11.31 5.17 -36.00
N PRO A 586 -11.10 4.02 -35.32
CA PRO A 586 -9.91 3.85 -34.51
C PRO A 586 -8.68 4.04 -35.40
N CYS A 587 -7.86 5.05 -35.13
CA CYS A 587 -6.69 5.34 -35.96
C CYS A 587 -5.79 4.10 -36.00
N SER A 588 -5.78 3.41 -37.14
CA SER A 588 -4.98 2.23 -37.40
C SER A 588 -3.98 2.60 -38.48
N SER A 589 -3.13 3.60 -38.23
CA SER A 589 -2.10 3.96 -39.22
C SER A 589 -0.88 3.07 -39.01
N PRO A 590 -0.47 2.23 -39.97
CA PRO A 590 0.78 1.46 -39.90
C PRO A 590 2.01 2.33 -40.17
N LEU A 591 1.86 3.65 -40.35
CA LEU A 591 2.88 4.57 -40.87
C LEU A 591 3.06 5.85 -40.03
N GLY A 592 2.54 5.89 -38.81
CA GLY A 592 2.84 6.98 -37.86
C GLY A 592 4.05 6.62 -37.00
N PHE A 593 5.07 7.48 -36.96
CA PHE A 593 6.27 7.39 -36.12
C PHE A 593 5.97 7.55 -34.61
N ALA A 594 4.91 6.93 -34.09
CA ALA A 594 4.71 6.79 -32.65
C ALA A 594 5.44 5.53 -32.20
N SER A 595 6.44 5.70 -31.32
CA SER A 595 7.09 4.58 -30.65
C SER A 595 6.02 3.65 -30.06
N PRO A 596 6.12 2.31 -30.18
CA PRO A 596 5.11 1.41 -29.63
C PRO A 596 4.98 1.69 -28.14
N SER A 597 3.84 2.25 -27.72
CA SER A 597 3.57 2.49 -26.32
C SER A 597 3.47 1.13 -25.63
N PHE A 598 4.46 0.82 -24.78
CA PHE A 598 4.41 -0.35 -23.92
C PHE A 598 3.16 -0.25 -23.03
N SER A 599 2.27 -1.24 -23.13
CA SER A 599 0.99 -1.27 -22.43
C SER A 599 0.77 -2.61 -21.72
N TRP A 600 -0.30 -2.72 -20.95
CA TRP A 600 -0.72 -3.96 -20.28
C TRP A 600 -0.81 -5.18 -21.22
N PHE A 601 -1.13 -4.95 -22.49
CA PHE A 601 -1.27 -6.00 -23.52
C PHE A 601 0.01 -6.24 -24.34
N SER A 602 1.08 -5.49 -24.06
CA SER A 602 2.39 -5.72 -24.69
C SER A 602 3.01 -7.02 -24.15
N LYS A 603 3.57 -7.83 -25.04
CA LYS A 603 4.18 -9.13 -24.70
C LYS A 603 5.22 -8.97 -23.58
N GLY A 604 5.05 -9.69 -22.47
CA GLY A 604 5.99 -9.70 -21.34
C GLY A 604 5.75 -8.59 -20.30
N TYR A 605 4.91 -7.59 -20.57
CA TYR A 605 4.69 -6.49 -19.63
C TYR A 605 3.89 -6.93 -18.40
N LYS A 606 2.74 -7.60 -18.62
CA LYS A 606 1.89 -8.14 -17.56
C LYS A 606 2.67 -9.12 -16.68
N GLU A 607 3.44 -10.00 -17.29
CA GLU A 607 4.26 -10.98 -16.57
C GLU A 607 5.33 -10.28 -15.72
N ALA A 608 6.03 -9.27 -16.26
CA ALA A 608 7.04 -8.52 -15.52
C ALA A 608 6.43 -7.69 -14.38
N PHE A 609 5.26 -7.08 -14.58
CA PHE A 609 4.54 -6.34 -13.54
C PHE A 609 4.10 -7.27 -12.41
N MET A 610 3.51 -8.41 -12.77
CA MET A 610 2.97 -9.35 -11.80
C MET A 610 4.04 -10.24 -11.14
N SER A 611 5.26 -10.35 -11.66
CA SER A 611 6.23 -11.31 -11.13
C SER A 611 6.71 -10.95 -9.72
N GLY A 612 6.90 -9.66 -9.44
CA GLY A 612 7.55 -9.17 -8.22
C GLY A 612 9.08 -9.22 -8.26
N ASP A 613 9.67 -9.55 -9.42
CA ASP A 613 11.13 -9.54 -9.60
C ASP A 613 11.68 -8.12 -9.72
N GLN A 614 10.87 -7.22 -10.27
CA GLN A 614 11.16 -5.80 -10.41
C GLN A 614 10.47 -5.00 -9.31
N GLU A 615 11.10 -3.91 -8.88
CA GLU A 615 10.52 -3.01 -7.90
C GLU A 615 9.33 -2.24 -8.51
N PRO A 616 8.27 -1.95 -7.73
CA PRO A 616 7.00 -1.46 -8.26
C PRO A 616 7.08 -0.06 -8.88
N TRP A 617 8.05 0.77 -8.49
CA TRP A 617 8.27 2.10 -9.08
C TRP A 617 8.80 2.05 -10.52
N LEU A 618 9.22 0.87 -11.02
CA LEU A 618 9.49 0.68 -12.45
C LEU A 618 8.21 0.85 -13.29
N PHE A 619 7.06 0.48 -12.73
CA PHE A 619 5.75 0.56 -13.36
C PHE A 619 4.97 1.80 -12.86
N ARG A 620 5.44 2.99 -13.26
CA ARG A 620 4.90 4.27 -12.77
C ARG A 620 3.43 4.50 -13.11
N GLY A 621 2.71 5.12 -12.19
CA GLY A 621 1.37 5.66 -12.36
C GLY A 621 0.21 4.65 -12.24
N GLY A 622 0.51 3.39 -11.90
CA GLY A 622 -0.49 2.36 -11.61
C GLY A 622 -1.54 2.15 -12.73
N LEU A 623 -2.74 1.73 -12.32
CA LEU A 623 -3.86 1.47 -13.23
C LEU A 623 -4.23 2.69 -14.08
N ILE A 624 -4.16 3.90 -13.52
CA ILE A 624 -4.48 5.15 -14.21
C ILE A 624 -3.59 5.31 -15.44
N ALA A 625 -2.28 5.16 -15.27
CA ALA A 625 -1.33 5.28 -16.38
C ALA A 625 -1.51 4.17 -17.42
N GLU A 626 -1.86 2.95 -17.00
CA GLU A 626 -2.16 1.87 -17.94
C GLU A 626 -3.40 2.15 -18.78
N LEU A 627 -4.49 2.61 -18.16
CA LEU A 627 -5.70 3.03 -18.84
C LEU A 627 -5.43 4.18 -19.83
N GLN A 628 -4.63 5.17 -19.43
CA GLN A 628 -4.25 6.29 -20.30
C GLN A 628 -3.41 5.85 -21.51
N ARG A 629 -2.48 4.89 -21.35
CA ARG A 629 -1.67 4.35 -22.46
C ARG A 629 -2.50 3.62 -23.52
N LEU A 630 -3.74 3.23 -23.22
CA LEU A 630 -4.64 2.59 -24.19
C LEU A 630 -5.36 3.60 -25.10
N LEU A 631 -5.37 4.90 -24.75
CA LEU A 631 -5.96 5.95 -25.58
C LEU A 631 -5.06 6.26 -26.79
N PRO A 632 -5.64 6.62 -27.95
CA PRO A 632 -4.88 6.93 -29.16
C PRO A 632 -4.28 8.34 -29.09
N LEU A 633 -3.26 8.53 -28.26
CA LEU A 633 -2.56 9.80 -28.10
C LEU A 633 -1.31 9.82 -28.98
N GLU A 634 -1.06 10.97 -29.62
CA GLU A 634 0.17 11.18 -30.41
C GLU A 634 1.39 11.37 -29.50
N SER A 635 1.19 11.90 -28.28
CA SER A 635 2.20 11.96 -27.22
C SER A 635 1.60 11.70 -25.82
N GLY A 636 2.41 11.14 -24.92
CA GLY A 636 2.01 10.95 -23.51
C GLY A 636 1.74 12.25 -22.74
N SER A 637 2.14 13.40 -23.30
CA SER A 637 1.86 14.74 -22.78
C SER A 637 0.49 15.31 -23.18
N ASP A 638 -0.24 14.66 -24.10
CA ASP A 638 -1.49 15.20 -24.64
C ASP A 638 -2.72 14.99 -23.73
N LEU A 639 -2.58 14.22 -22.65
CA LEU A 639 -3.67 14.02 -21.68
C LEU A 639 -3.26 14.37 -20.24
N PHE A 640 -4.13 15.19 -19.63
CA PHE A 640 -4.13 15.55 -18.22
C PHE A 640 -2.86 16.27 -17.73
N LEU A 641 -2.63 17.47 -18.26
CA LEU A 641 -1.80 18.50 -17.60
C LEU A 641 -2.52 19.22 -16.44
N TYR A 642 -3.73 18.76 -16.07
CA TYR A 642 -4.56 19.45 -15.10
C TYR A 642 -4.29 18.95 -13.70
N LYS A 643 -4.00 19.89 -12.79
CA LYS A 643 -3.99 19.64 -11.36
C LYS A 643 -5.42 19.36 -10.88
N PRO A 644 -5.63 18.43 -9.93
CA PRO A 644 -6.92 18.31 -9.29
C PRO A 644 -7.29 19.65 -8.65
N PRO A 645 -8.59 19.99 -8.58
CA PRO A 645 -9.04 21.21 -7.90
C PRO A 645 -8.51 21.28 -6.46
N GLU A 646 -8.11 22.47 -6.00
CA GLU A 646 -7.60 22.67 -4.61
C GLU A 646 -8.64 22.34 -3.54
N LEU A 647 -9.92 22.35 -3.90
CA LEU A 647 -11.03 21.96 -3.05
C LEU A 647 -11.90 20.93 -3.77
N PRO A 648 -12.36 19.86 -3.07
CA PRO A 648 -13.30 18.92 -3.65
C PRO A 648 -14.55 19.63 -4.16
N SER A 649 -14.93 19.31 -5.40
CA SER A 649 -16.14 19.85 -6.03
C SER A 649 -17.13 18.74 -6.28
N SER A 650 -18.39 18.99 -5.93
CA SER A 650 -19.52 18.11 -6.31
C SER A 650 -19.99 18.30 -7.75
N LYS A 651 -19.41 19.27 -8.48
CA LYS A 651 -19.72 19.45 -9.90
C LYS A 651 -19.06 18.35 -10.71
N ILE A 652 -19.88 17.42 -11.19
CA ILE A 652 -19.47 16.34 -12.07
C ILE A 652 -19.65 16.80 -13.52
N TYR A 653 -18.56 16.82 -14.29
CA TYR A 653 -18.61 17.08 -15.72
C TYR A 653 -18.69 15.77 -16.49
N THR A 654 -19.54 15.72 -17.51
CA THR A 654 -19.66 14.54 -18.37
C THR A 654 -18.90 14.77 -19.67
N ILE A 655 -17.90 13.94 -19.94
CA ILE A 655 -17.19 13.95 -21.22
C ILE A 655 -18.00 13.12 -22.23
N ARG A 656 -18.38 13.72 -23.36
CA ARG A 656 -19.08 13.02 -24.45
C ARG A 656 -18.58 13.46 -25.83
N PRO A 657 -18.78 12.65 -26.87
CA PRO A 657 -18.48 13.07 -28.24
C PRO A 657 -19.22 14.35 -28.62
N TYR A 658 -18.54 15.18 -29.43
CA TYR A 658 -19.11 16.35 -30.06
C TYR A 658 -20.25 15.95 -31.01
N LEU A 659 -21.38 16.63 -30.89
CA LEU A 659 -22.52 16.53 -31.77
C LEU A 659 -22.66 17.83 -32.56
N PRO A 660 -23.21 17.81 -33.79
CA PRO A 660 -23.45 19.05 -34.56
C PRO A 660 -24.33 20.07 -33.82
N SER A 661 -25.18 19.63 -32.89
CA SER A 661 -25.98 20.51 -32.02
C SER A 661 -25.14 21.36 -31.06
N ASP A 662 -23.90 20.96 -30.79
CA ASP A 662 -23.00 21.63 -29.84
C ASP A 662 -22.27 22.81 -30.50
N GLU A 663 -22.25 22.89 -31.84
CA GLU A 663 -21.50 23.91 -32.61
C GLU A 663 -21.75 25.35 -32.14
N PRO A 664 -23.02 25.80 -31.97
CA PRO A 664 -23.28 27.19 -31.59
C PRO A 664 -22.75 27.51 -30.19
N LEU A 665 -22.79 26.52 -29.31
CA LEU A 665 -22.39 26.64 -27.91
C LEU A 665 -20.87 26.65 -27.76
N VAL A 666 -20.17 25.78 -28.49
CA VAL A 666 -18.70 25.79 -28.56
C VAL A 666 -18.20 27.12 -29.13
N TYR A 667 -18.86 27.63 -30.17
CA TYR A 667 -18.52 28.94 -30.74
C TYR A 667 -18.73 30.08 -29.72
N GLU A 668 -19.77 29.99 -28.89
CA GLU A 668 -20.01 30.96 -27.80
C GLU A 668 -18.92 30.90 -26.72
N VAL A 669 -18.46 29.71 -26.32
CA VAL A 669 -17.33 29.53 -25.40
C VAL A 669 -16.09 30.18 -25.99
N CYS A 670 -15.70 29.79 -27.21
CA CYS A 670 -14.52 30.32 -27.89
C CYS A 670 -14.56 31.85 -27.99
N ARG A 671 -15.72 32.42 -28.34
CA ARG A 671 -15.90 33.87 -28.42
C ARG A 671 -15.69 34.55 -27.07
N LYS A 672 -16.28 34.02 -25.98
CA LYS A 672 -16.09 34.61 -24.64
C LYS A 672 -14.63 34.47 -24.21
N THR A 673 -14.07 33.27 -24.23
CA THR A 673 -12.68 33.04 -23.81
C THR A 673 -11.64 33.80 -24.63
N CYS A 674 -11.93 34.11 -25.90
CA CYS A 674 -11.02 34.85 -26.79
C CYS A 674 -11.19 36.38 -26.70
N ASP A 675 -12.40 36.91 -26.51
CA ASP A 675 -12.67 38.35 -26.57
C ASP A 675 -12.62 39.06 -25.20
N ASP A 676 -13.05 38.41 -24.12
CA ASP A 676 -13.23 39.06 -22.81
C ASP A 676 -12.21 38.63 -21.73
N GLY A 677 -11.36 37.66 -22.04
CA GLY A 677 -10.36 37.12 -21.10
C GLY A 677 -10.95 36.36 -19.91
N MET A 678 -12.26 36.08 -19.92
CA MET A 678 -12.94 35.28 -18.91
C MET A 678 -12.70 33.79 -19.18
N ASP A 679 -12.77 32.98 -18.12
CA ASP A 679 -12.50 31.53 -18.16
C ASP A 679 -13.58 30.69 -18.86
N GLY A 680 -14.68 31.31 -19.31
CA GLY A 680 -15.80 30.62 -19.96
C GLY A 680 -16.61 29.71 -19.03
N THR A 681 -16.35 29.69 -17.71
CA THR A 681 -16.90 28.71 -16.76
C THR A 681 -18.43 28.71 -16.69
N LYS A 682 -19.09 29.84 -16.99
CA LYS A 682 -20.56 29.96 -17.04
C LYS A 682 -21.21 29.37 -18.30
N VAL A 683 -20.41 28.89 -19.24
CA VAL A 683 -20.83 28.36 -20.56
C VAL A 683 -20.37 26.92 -20.75
N ILE A 684 -19.76 26.30 -19.74
CA ILE A 684 -19.35 24.90 -19.79
C ILE A 684 -20.59 24.02 -19.72
N PHE A 685 -20.75 23.12 -20.70
CA PHE A 685 -21.87 22.18 -20.88
C PHE A 685 -21.55 20.79 -20.35
#